data_AF-A0A4Q3AR05-F1
#
_entry.id   AF-A0A4Q3AR05-F1
#
_cell.length_a   1.000
_cell.length_b   1.000
_cell.length_c   1.000
_cell.angle_alpha   90.00
_cell.angle_beta   90.00
_cell.angle_gamma   90.00
#
_symmetry.space_group_name_H-M   'P 1'
#
loop_
_entity.id
_entity.type
_entity.pdbx_description
1 polymer ?
#
loop_
_entity_poly.entity_id
_entity_poly.type
_entity_poly.pdbx_seq_one_letter_code
_entity_poly.pdbx_strand_id
1 'polypeptide(L)'
;MLRYRNGSTQELESAWFSRNATWLCRNLPQCTPICVASAIGAARYLHRIVPGEFSMPTEPTLMDDNIYGTEAAEILHGLAGNDYISGYHGADQLYGDEGNDTLQLGGNGMYAGMTAVFAMTMFADGGTGNDTIDIFTNASSSTAIGGDGDDIVRLRGVGGVTANGGIGNDLFDVQQVGIAVFTLGAGNDTVNLSSNTYFAPGSSITITDYVQGEDRLSLNLNSWLISWDGSSPFTGGYLRLVQSGADTLVQMDRDAAGTSHSFTTLVRLQNVQASSITDVDLYPVAGGGRFIYGTTGNDTLLYGTANDDTMYALAGNDSVDGAAGSDTIYGGDGNDYLSGGGGGSDRLYGETGNDMLVVGLNGYRAVDNVILDGGADDDYLYFGANTVVFGETRGPSATITGGTGNDQIVLLGSGPATVDAGAGNDVLIVGGTDYYSGVVPNPYTITLGAGADTVALSGTYTTISGPLHTITDFNPLEDRIALDSAMIFLTRPGGPIVPINVANAFAQGFLRLTASGNDTIVQLDRDGGGNQWNDFLRLQNVAPSAITEIGGYRVSGGTIDYMLTASSPLFSSLGNAPVRVPLRGGGGNDTFTGTGGMDSLSGEGGNDTLLGLGGNDYLVGGFGDNRLEGGEDNDTLMGGGSHDLLYGGNGNDIITYSPVLPYGTPTDTVLLDGGDGDDQLSSSSTNATVTFVGGAGNDIITVDGFGTVTVDAGIGNDRVTMSNSFTTMTLGAGADIVGMRFYTFTTPLEQRMIVTDWQAGVDTLMLYRSEWMTGYTSGNPFALGYMWLLQDGADVVLRRDYNGGGDQYYEMARFQNTSISSFTAADFEGFNPFVAPMITSVMGGAGNDFLSGSTLANVFDLRQGGDDRVSGGGGDDGFFFGTAFTAADTVIGGEGTLDQIGLQGNYGGLTLGEASMTGVEMLVFLPGNDTRFGAGSADSYSYNLTTANGNVGANETLRVTFNTLRVGENMTFNGAAETDGSFLTFGGLGNDVLTGGQQSDGFFFGAGGRFGAGDRLDGQGGTLDQLGLQGLYSGASAIVFGASQLTSVEMIVLISGGDTRFGSGGLGYSYDLTMHDGNVAAGAQMQIQGNVLRADEMLIFNGSAETDGRFIVYGGAAHDALIGGAGADTLVGGAGSDTLRGGLGADVLRGGEGNNLYDYESVLDSRAGSMDQILEFSMDDRIDLSTIDADANLSGEQAFAFIGSAAFSAAGQVRVTGSGANWTVQADVNGDGVADLVIAVTQASPFALSGSDFIL
;
A
#
# COMPACT_ATOMS: atom_id res chain seq x y z
N MET A 1 3.12 31.02 36.22
CA MET A 1 2.92 31.19 37.68
C MET A 1 1.46 30.88 38.03
N LEU A 2 1.24 30.02 39.03
CA LEU A 2 0.00 29.29 39.38
C LEU A 2 -1.29 30.12 39.61
N ARG A 3 -2.45 29.61 39.14
CA ARG A 3 -3.53 29.04 39.99
C ARG A 3 -4.67 28.38 39.16
N TYR A 4 -4.88 27.09 39.44
CA TYR A 4 -6.10 26.25 39.25
C TYR A 4 -7.38 26.93 39.84
N ARG A 5 -8.64 26.57 39.57
CA ARG A 5 -9.27 25.29 39.15
C ARG A 5 -10.74 25.53 38.74
N ASN A 6 -11.28 24.52 38.06
CA ASN A 6 -12.69 24.09 37.93
C ASN A 6 -13.54 24.64 36.78
N GLY A 7 -13.85 23.71 35.86
CA GLY A 7 -15.22 23.19 35.81
C GLY A 7 -15.91 23.29 34.45
N SER A 8 -15.70 22.26 33.64
CA SER A 8 -16.70 21.60 32.77
C SER A 8 -17.59 22.46 31.86
N THR A 9 -17.24 22.36 30.57
CA THR A 9 -18.10 22.05 29.42
C THR A 9 -19.34 22.89 29.07
N GLN A 10 -19.40 23.11 27.75
CA GLN A 10 -20.55 23.35 26.87
C GLN A 10 -20.91 24.80 26.51
N GLU A 11 -20.56 25.09 25.25
CA GLU A 11 -21.49 25.40 24.15
C GLU A 11 -21.83 26.85 23.77
N LEU A 12 -21.74 27.03 22.43
CA LEU A 12 -22.56 27.84 21.53
C LEU A 12 -22.08 29.26 21.12
N GLU A 13 -21.79 29.31 19.80
CA GLU A 13 -22.34 30.22 18.79
C GLU A 13 -21.87 31.69 18.66
N SER A 14 -21.20 31.89 17.51
CA SER A 14 -21.50 32.85 16.43
C SER A 14 -21.51 34.38 16.71
N ALA A 15 -20.75 35.13 15.89
CA ALA A 15 -21.30 36.12 14.93
C ALA A 15 -20.25 37.16 14.45
N TRP A 16 -20.02 37.14 13.13
CA TRP A 16 -19.96 38.26 12.17
C TRP A 16 -19.55 39.68 12.64
N PHE A 17 -18.51 40.27 12.01
CA PHE A 17 -18.61 41.50 11.16
C PHE A 17 -17.25 41.87 10.53
N SER A 18 -17.31 42.42 9.31
CA SER A 18 -16.17 42.80 8.46
C SER A 18 -15.98 44.32 8.31
N ARG A 19 -14.76 44.75 7.97
CA ARG A 19 -14.36 45.80 6.97
C ARG A 19 -13.35 46.89 7.41
N ASN A 20 -12.40 47.11 6.48
CA ASN A 20 -11.72 48.36 6.04
C ASN A 20 -10.66 49.06 6.93
N ALA A 21 -9.41 49.15 6.43
CA ALA A 21 -8.87 50.36 5.77
C ALA A 21 -7.34 50.30 5.52
N THR A 22 -6.93 50.75 4.34
CA THR A 22 -5.56 51.01 3.83
C THR A 22 -5.12 52.46 4.11
N TRP A 23 -3.83 52.74 4.43
CA TRP A 23 -2.97 53.77 3.79
C TRP A 23 -1.60 54.04 4.50
N LEU A 24 -0.53 53.95 3.70
CA LEU A 24 0.59 54.89 3.51
C LEU A 24 1.78 55.07 4.50
N CYS A 25 2.98 54.78 3.97
CA CYS A 25 4.11 55.70 3.72
C CYS A 25 5.52 55.34 4.26
N ARG A 26 6.44 55.24 3.29
CA ARG A 26 7.91 55.22 3.32
C ARG A 26 8.54 56.45 4.01
N ASN A 27 9.72 56.28 4.64
CA ASN A 27 10.96 57.00 4.24
C ASN A 27 12.21 56.63 5.09
N LEU A 28 13.27 56.21 4.38
CA LEU A 28 14.72 56.44 4.59
C LEU A 28 15.56 55.47 5.48
N PRO A 29 16.90 55.34 5.21
CA PRO A 29 17.49 54.08 4.73
C PRO A 29 18.71 53.56 5.54
N GLN A 30 18.99 52.25 5.34
CA GLN A 30 20.26 51.52 5.44
C GLN A 30 21.17 51.67 6.68
N CYS A 31 21.10 50.65 7.56
CA CYS A 31 22.25 49.86 8.04
C CYS A 31 21.72 48.45 8.42
N THR A 32 22.19 47.40 7.74
CA THR A 32 21.97 45.96 8.03
C THR A 32 23.13 45.41 8.89
N PRO A 33 23.12 44.14 9.36
CA PRO A 33 22.02 43.28 9.81
C PRO A 33 22.31 42.61 11.19
N ILE A 34 21.29 42.03 11.83
CA ILE A 34 21.31 40.73 12.53
C ILE A 34 19.85 40.44 12.88
N CYS A 35 19.26 39.49 12.16
CA CYS A 35 17.90 39.01 12.38
C CYS A 35 17.92 37.95 13.48
N VAL A 36 17.10 38.18 14.50
CA VAL A 36 16.42 37.14 15.28
C VAL A 36 14.99 37.18 14.77
N ALA A 37 14.50 36.12 14.16
CA ALA A 37 13.12 36.04 13.66
C ALA A 37 12.26 35.23 14.63
N SER A 38 11.21 35.88 15.15
CA SER A 38 10.05 35.24 15.76
C SER A 38 8.79 35.77 15.06
N ALA A 39 8.05 34.86 14.43
CA ALA A 39 6.61 34.81 14.11
C ALA A 39 5.81 36.10 13.78
N ILE A 40 5.07 36.05 12.64
CA ILE A 40 3.58 36.14 12.52
C ILE A 40 3.17 36.18 11.02
N GLY A 41 2.45 35.13 10.56
CA GLY A 41 1.09 35.22 9.98
C GLY A 41 0.83 35.63 8.53
N ALA A 42 0.65 34.61 7.67
CA ALA A 42 -0.47 34.35 6.73
C ALA A 42 -0.88 35.36 5.61
N ALA A 43 -0.96 34.84 4.38
CA ALA A 43 -1.95 35.22 3.37
C ALA A 43 -2.49 33.98 2.63
N ARG A 44 -3.81 33.91 2.50
CA ARG A 44 -4.67 32.79 2.05
C ARG A 44 -4.57 32.48 0.55
N TYR A 45 -4.73 31.20 0.21
CA TYR A 45 -5.55 30.76 -0.93
C TYR A 45 -6.54 29.70 -0.45
N LEU A 46 -7.79 29.83 -0.90
CA LEU A 46 -8.91 28.96 -0.57
C LEU A 46 -9.46 28.49 -1.93
N HIS A 47 -9.32 27.19 -2.22
CA HIS A 47 -10.05 26.55 -3.32
C HIS A 47 -10.66 25.24 -2.83
N ARG A 48 -11.99 25.30 -2.76
CA ARG A 48 -13.03 24.26 -2.80
C ARG A 48 -12.55 22.88 -3.28
N ILE A 49 -12.64 21.88 -2.40
CA ILE A 49 -12.42 20.45 -2.70
C ILE A 49 -13.67 19.86 -3.36
N VAL A 50 -13.46 19.12 -4.45
CA VAL A 50 -14.34 18.10 -5.06
C VAL A 50 -13.64 16.76 -4.79
N PRO A 51 -14.32 15.68 -4.39
CA PRO A 51 -13.66 14.42 -4.06
C PRO A 51 -13.35 13.61 -5.34
N GLY A 52 -12.13 13.11 -5.43
CA GLY A 52 -11.70 12.22 -6.52
C GLY A 52 -10.47 12.74 -7.25
N GLU A 53 -9.29 12.49 -6.69
CA GLU A 53 -8.01 12.15 -7.36
C GLU A 53 -6.86 12.34 -6.36
N PHE A 54 -6.05 11.28 -6.18
CA PHE A 54 -4.72 11.21 -5.58
C PHE A 54 -4.42 12.09 -4.35
N SER A 55 -4.38 11.47 -3.18
CA SER A 55 -3.91 12.08 -1.94
C SER A 55 -2.39 12.34 -1.95
N MET A 56 -1.97 13.61 -1.98
CA MET A 56 -0.69 14.12 -1.44
C MET A 56 -0.91 15.58 -0.99
N PRO A 57 -0.18 16.14 0.00
CA PRO A 57 0.95 15.59 0.77
C PRO A 57 0.63 15.33 2.26
N THR A 58 1.39 14.45 2.92
CA THR A 58 1.54 14.47 4.38
C THR A 58 2.23 15.77 4.76
N GLU A 59 1.74 16.48 5.77
CA GLU A 59 2.53 17.56 6.37
C GLU A 59 3.82 16.92 6.93
N PRO A 60 5.02 17.45 6.62
CA PRO A 60 6.27 16.87 7.07
C PRO A 60 6.34 16.85 8.60
N THR A 61 6.91 15.79 9.14
CA THR A 61 7.05 15.51 10.56
C THR A 61 8.52 15.59 10.98
N LEU A 62 8.88 15.09 12.17
CA LEU A 62 10.28 14.98 12.61
C LEU A 62 10.73 13.51 12.58
N MET A 63 10.16 12.73 11.66
CA MET A 63 10.37 11.30 11.46
C MET A 63 10.57 11.06 9.96
N ASP A 64 11.12 9.91 9.59
CA ASP A 64 11.33 9.49 8.20
C ASP A 64 10.02 9.54 7.38
N ASP A 65 9.95 10.49 6.44
CA ASP A 65 8.78 10.83 5.65
C ASP A 65 8.96 10.48 4.15
N ASN A 66 7.83 10.28 3.45
CA ASN A 66 7.79 10.15 1.99
C ASN A 66 6.97 11.30 1.39
N ILE A 67 7.65 12.30 0.84
CA ILE A 67 7.09 13.57 0.37
C ILE A 67 7.12 13.63 -1.17
N TYR A 68 6.00 13.98 -1.77
CA TYR A 68 5.84 13.96 -3.22
C TYR A 68 5.18 15.25 -3.74
N GLY A 69 5.81 15.88 -4.72
CA GLY A 69 5.34 17.09 -5.42
C GLY A 69 4.25 16.80 -6.44
N THR A 70 3.57 17.87 -6.88
CA THR A 70 2.45 17.79 -7.83
C THR A 70 2.89 18.15 -9.25
N GLU A 71 2.03 18.79 -10.05
CA GLU A 71 2.39 19.36 -11.36
C GLU A 71 2.67 20.88 -11.30
N ALA A 72 2.52 21.51 -10.12
CA ALA A 72 2.79 22.92 -9.90
C ALA A 72 4.25 23.15 -9.46
N ALA A 73 4.63 24.41 -9.21
CA ALA A 73 5.96 24.70 -8.64
C ALA A 73 5.84 24.74 -7.12
N GLU A 74 6.44 23.75 -6.44
CA GLU A 74 6.37 23.61 -5.00
C GLU A 74 7.69 23.89 -4.27
N ILE A 75 7.58 24.11 -2.96
CA ILE A 75 8.68 24.12 -2.01
C ILE A 75 8.39 22.99 -1.02
N LEU A 76 9.23 21.97 -0.99
CA LEU A 76 9.08 20.76 -0.16
C LEU A 76 10.24 20.67 0.84
N HIS A 77 9.94 20.34 2.09
CA HIS A 77 10.88 20.26 3.22
C HIS A 77 10.73 18.92 3.93
N GLY A 78 11.84 18.23 4.21
CA GLY A 78 11.90 16.99 5.01
C GLY A 78 11.80 17.25 6.51
N LEU A 79 12.46 18.31 6.99
CA LEU A 79 12.66 18.66 8.40
C LEU A 79 13.72 17.80 9.09
N ALA A 80 13.35 16.82 9.92
CA ALA A 80 14.31 15.99 10.64
C ALA A 80 13.94 14.52 10.43
N GLY A 81 14.89 13.67 10.08
CA GLY A 81 14.62 12.28 9.71
C GLY A 81 15.36 11.91 8.42
N ASN A 82 15.29 10.64 8.01
CA ASN A 82 15.83 10.21 6.72
C ASN A 82 14.69 10.18 5.70
N ASP A 83 14.50 11.28 4.99
CA ASP A 83 13.32 11.54 4.18
C ASP A 83 13.51 11.18 2.70
N TYR A 84 12.42 10.81 2.04
CA TYR A 84 12.36 10.65 0.60
C TYR A 84 11.49 11.75 -0.01
N ILE A 85 12.08 12.66 -0.79
CA ILE A 85 11.40 13.84 -1.36
C ILE A 85 11.47 13.80 -2.89
N SER A 86 10.33 13.74 -3.59
CA SER A 86 10.28 13.67 -5.06
C SER A 86 9.42 14.76 -5.68
N GLY A 87 10.00 15.63 -6.50
CA GLY A 87 9.29 16.75 -7.14
C GLY A 87 8.43 16.42 -8.36
N TYR A 88 8.56 15.23 -8.97
CA TYR A 88 7.85 14.75 -10.18
C TYR A 88 7.69 15.72 -11.38
N HIS A 89 6.86 16.78 -11.31
CA HIS A 89 6.57 17.74 -12.37
C HIS A 89 6.48 19.19 -11.85
N GLY A 90 7.34 20.11 -12.32
CA GLY A 90 7.26 21.49 -11.86
C GLY A 90 8.58 22.25 -11.88
N ALA A 91 8.59 23.45 -11.34
CA ALA A 91 9.81 24.20 -11.01
C ALA A 91 10.04 24.11 -9.50
N ASP A 92 10.28 22.89 -9.03
CA ASP A 92 10.25 22.56 -7.60
C ASP A 92 11.56 22.89 -6.90
N GLN A 93 11.43 23.18 -5.61
CA GLN A 93 12.53 23.37 -4.66
C GLN A 93 12.39 22.32 -3.57
N LEU A 94 13.39 21.45 -3.45
CA LEU A 94 13.44 20.38 -2.45
C LEU A 94 14.49 20.72 -1.39
N TYR A 95 14.17 20.52 -0.12
CA TYR A 95 15.05 20.72 1.02
C TYR A 95 14.98 19.47 1.90
N GLY A 96 16.09 18.77 2.11
CA GLY A 96 16.17 17.62 3.02
C GLY A 96 16.10 18.09 4.49
N ASP A 97 16.88 19.13 4.79
CA ASP A 97 17.05 19.72 6.13
C ASP A 97 18.00 18.89 7.03
N GLU A 98 17.56 18.19 8.09
CA GLU A 98 18.44 17.39 8.97
C GLU A 98 18.21 15.87 8.79
N GLY A 99 19.22 15.13 8.34
CA GLY A 99 19.20 13.66 8.23
C GLY A 99 19.82 13.16 6.93
N ASN A 100 19.75 11.86 6.67
CA ASN A 100 20.28 11.27 5.43
C ASN A 100 19.15 11.14 4.41
N ASP A 101 18.95 12.17 3.60
CA ASP A 101 17.77 12.32 2.76
C ASP A 101 18.00 11.84 1.32
N THR A 102 16.91 11.49 0.64
CA THR A 102 16.90 11.18 -0.80
C THR A 102 15.99 12.15 -1.56
N LEU A 103 16.60 13.05 -2.33
CA LEU A 103 15.91 14.10 -3.09
C LEU A 103 15.89 13.77 -4.59
N GLN A 104 14.71 13.57 -5.16
CA GLN A 104 14.52 13.29 -6.58
C GLN A 104 14.00 14.50 -7.36
N LEU A 105 14.84 15.05 -8.23
CA LEU A 105 14.47 16.09 -9.18
C LEU A 105 13.95 15.47 -10.50
N GLY A 106 12.61 15.46 -10.61
CA GLY A 106 11.84 15.13 -11.82
C GLY A 106 11.61 13.63 -12.08
N GLY A 107 10.70 13.32 -13.01
CA GLY A 107 10.17 11.97 -13.21
C GLY A 107 11.11 10.96 -13.89
N ASN A 108 11.24 9.76 -13.30
CA ASN A 108 11.94 8.61 -13.86
C ASN A 108 11.17 8.04 -15.07
N GLY A 109 11.82 7.96 -16.23
CA GLY A 109 11.26 7.62 -17.54
C GLY A 109 10.76 6.18 -17.75
N MET A 110 10.28 5.48 -16.71
CA MET A 110 9.63 4.17 -16.85
C MET A 110 8.14 4.23 -17.18
N TYR A 111 7.49 5.40 -17.12
CA TYR A 111 6.15 5.62 -17.67
C TYR A 111 6.24 6.25 -19.07
N ALA A 112 6.42 5.40 -20.07
CA ALA A 112 6.40 5.79 -21.47
C ALA A 112 5.02 6.33 -21.88
N GLY A 113 4.83 7.65 -21.85
CA GLY A 113 3.58 8.24 -22.31
C GLY A 113 3.45 9.76 -22.39
N MET A 114 4.31 10.57 -21.75
CA MET A 114 4.09 12.02 -21.68
C MET A 114 5.30 12.85 -22.14
N THR A 115 4.99 13.86 -22.97
CA THR A 115 5.91 14.76 -23.68
C THR A 115 6.85 15.51 -22.74
N ALA A 116 8.15 15.51 -23.06
CA ALA A 116 9.18 16.32 -22.40
C ALA A 116 8.74 17.78 -22.24
N VAL A 117 8.64 18.25 -21.00
CA VAL A 117 8.32 19.65 -20.67
C VAL A 117 9.60 20.48 -20.80
N PHE A 118 9.56 21.47 -21.68
CA PHE A 118 10.69 22.34 -22.02
C PHE A 118 10.83 23.51 -21.02
N ALA A 119 12.04 23.66 -20.46
CA ALA A 119 12.57 24.86 -19.78
C ALA A 119 11.92 25.30 -18.44
N MET A 120 12.26 24.61 -17.34
CA MET A 120 12.04 25.08 -15.96
C MET A 120 13.37 25.03 -15.18
N THR A 121 13.49 25.83 -14.12
CA THR A 121 14.63 25.81 -13.19
C THR A 121 14.25 25.01 -11.95
N MET A 122 15.04 24.01 -11.57
CA MET A 122 14.80 23.15 -10.41
C MET A 122 15.93 23.31 -9.39
N PHE A 123 15.62 23.11 -8.10
CA PHE A 123 16.56 23.30 -7.00
C PHE A 123 16.41 22.17 -5.97
N ALA A 124 17.53 21.61 -5.51
CA ALA A 124 17.60 20.70 -4.37
C ALA A 124 18.73 21.12 -3.43
N ASP A 125 18.50 21.01 -2.13
CA ASP A 125 19.45 21.25 -1.04
C ASP A 125 19.29 20.09 -0.05
N GLY A 126 20.34 19.28 0.15
CA GLY A 126 20.31 18.15 1.08
C GLY A 126 20.21 18.63 2.51
N GLY A 127 21.17 19.43 2.96
CA GLY A 127 21.14 20.05 4.28
C GLY A 127 22.27 19.54 5.16
N THR A 128 21.98 18.85 6.25
CA THR A 128 22.99 18.21 7.09
C THR A 128 22.74 16.71 7.18
N GLY A 129 23.75 15.89 6.95
CA GLY A 129 23.66 14.44 6.85
C GLY A 129 24.20 13.98 5.48
N ASN A 130 24.23 12.67 5.27
CA ASN A 130 24.75 12.09 4.03
C ASN A 130 23.61 11.94 3.02
N ASP A 131 23.43 12.93 2.15
CA ASP A 131 22.27 13.06 1.30
C ASP A 131 22.47 12.44 -0.09
N THR A 132 21.38 12.04 -0.73
CA THR A 132 21.37 11.54 -2.11
C THR A 132 20.45 12.40 -2.98
N ILE A 133 21.03 13.12 -3.93
CA ILE A 133 20.29 14.00 -4.86
C ILE A 133 20.30 13.39 -6.26
N ASP A 134 19.16 12.88 -6.71
CA ASP A 134 18.97 12.22 -8.00
C ASP A 134 18.29 13.15 -9.03
N ILE A 135 18.99 13.53 -10.11
CA ILE A 135 18.50 14.46 -11.14
C ILE A 135 18.15 13.72 -12.44
N PHE A 136 16.85 13.57 -12.74
CA PHE A 136 16.33 12.78 -13.88
C PHE A 136 15.94 13.59 -15.13
N THR A 137 16.16 14.91 -15.17
CA THR A 137 15.46 15.78 -16.14
C THR A 137 16.28 16.24 -17.36
N ASN A 138 15.56 16.64 -18.42
CA ASN A 138 16.09 17.44 -19.54
C ASN A 138 15.84 18.95 -19.33
N ALA A 139 15.77 19.42 -18.09
CA ALA A 139 15.50 20.82 -17.76
C ALA A 139 16.55 21.77 -18.37
N SER A 140 16.20 23.04 -18.54
CA SER A 140 17.15 24.04 -19.08
C SER A 140 18.30 24.33 -18.10
N SER A 141 18.03 24.28 -16.79
CA SER A 141 19.01 24.48 -15.72
C SER A 141 18.52 23.89 -14.38
N SER A 142 19.33 23.06 -13.71
CA SER A 142 19.06 22.56 -12.35
C SER A 142 20.20 22.94 -11.40
N THR A 143 19.87 23.15 -10.12
CA THR A 143 20.85 23.37 -9.05
C THR A 143 20.71 22.27 -8.00
N ALA A 144 21.83 21.68 -7.57
CA ALA A 144 21.89 20.75 -6.45
C ALA A 144 22.96 21.22 -5.47
N ILE A 145 22.66 21.17 -4.18
CA ILE A 145 23.57 21.46 -3.08
C ILE A 145 23.49 20.24 -2.17
N GLY A 146 24.61 19.56 -1.92
CA GLY A 146 24.68 18.46 -0.95
C GLY A 146 24.44 19.01 0.44
N GLY A 147 25.41 19.75 0.97
CA GLY A 147 25.30 20.35 2.30
C GLY A 147 26.49 20.00 3.18
N ASP A 148 26.24 19.71 4.46
CA ASP A 148 27.25 19.17 5.38
C ASP A 148 27.04 17.65 5.50
N GLY A 149 28.00 16.84 5.07
CA GLY A 149 27.96 15.38 5.07
C GLY A 149 28.60 14.81 3.81
N ASP A 150 28.74 13.49 3.72
CA ASP A 150 29.28 12.82 2.54
C ASP A 150 28.14 12.59 1.53
N ASP A 151 27.94 13.53 0.61
CA ASP A 151 26.74 13.58 -0.24
C ASP A 151 26.93 12.91 -1.60
N ILE A 152 25.84 12.40 -2.18
CA ILE A 152 25.81 11.81 -3.52
C ILE A 152 24.93 12.64 -4.46
N VAL A 153 25.53 13.33 -5.42
CA VAL A 153 24.80 14.03 -6.50
C VAL A 153 24.83 13.21 -7.79
N ARG A 154 23.69 12.64 -8.18
CA ARG A 154 23.55 11.77 -9.37
C ARG A 154 22.91 12.50 -10.56
N LEU A 155 23.58 12.48 -11.70
CA LEU A 155 23.15 13.13 -12.93
C LEU A 155 22.68 12.13 -13.98
N ARG A 156 21.36 12.02 -14.18
CA ARG A 156 20.75 11.02 -15.08
C ARG A 156 20.05 11.64 -16.32
N GLY A 157 20.19 12.94 -16.56
CA GLY A 157 19.64 13.66 -17.73
C GLY A 157 20.60 14.67 -18.38
N VAL A 158 20.24 15.28 -19.53
CA VAL A 158 21.15 16.12 -20.36
C VAL A 158 20.95 17.65 -20.23
N GLY A 159 20.26 18.11 -19.19
CA GLY A 159 20.09 19.54 -18.88
C GLY A 159 21.36 20.25 -18.43
N GLY A 160 21.33 21.59 -18.32
CA GLY A 160 22.41 22.32 -17.66
C GLY A 160 22.36 22.11 -16.14
N VAL A 161 23.47 21.79 -15.48
CA VAL A 161 23.48 21.52 -14.03
C VAL A 161 24.56 22.35 -13.33
N THR A 162 24.20 22.97 -12.21
CA THR A 162 25.17 23.51 -11.24
C THR A 162 25.05 22.66 -9.98
N ALA A 163 26.14 22.05 -9.54
CA ALA A 163 26.13 21.24 -8.32
C ALA A 163 27.22 21.73 -7.36
N ASN A 164 26.91 21.73 -6.08
CA ASN A 164 27.84 21.97 -4.98
C ASN A 164 27.78 20.78 -4.03
N GLY A 165 28.92 20.21 -3.65
CA GLY A 165 28.98 19.11 -2.68
C GLY A 165 28.75 19.69 -1.30
N GLY A 166 29.79 20.32 -0.76
CA GLY A 166 29.66 21.15 0.43
C GLY A 166 30.79 20.88 1.40
N ILE A 167 30.48 20.43 2.61
CA ILE A 167 31.50 19.94 3.57
C ILE A 167 31.33 18.43 3.67
N GLY A 168 32.36 17.66 3.35
CA GLY A 168 32.32 16.20 3.35
C GLY A 168 33.03 15.63 2.14
N ASN A 169 33.10 14.31 2.03
CA ASN A 169 33.67 13.61 0.88
C ASN A 169 32.56 13.29 -0.12
N ASP A 170 32.32 14.20 -1.06
CA ASP A 170 31.15 14.17 -1.92
C ASP A 170 31.37 13.35 -3.20
N LEU A 171 30.35 12.59 -3.61
CA LEU A 171 30.32 11.82 -4.85
C LEU A 171 29.39 12.44 -5.90
N PHE A 172 29.97 12.92 -6.99
CA PHE A 172 29.22 13.33 -8.18
C PHE A 172 29.16 12.18 -9.18
N ASP A 173 28.11 11.36 -9.16
CA ASP A 173 27.91 10.24 -10.10
C ASP A 173 27.21 10.68 -11.38
N VAL A 174 27.90 10.54 -12.51
CA VAL A 174 27.46 11.13 -13.77
C VAL A 174 27.09 10.04 -14.79
N GLN A 175 25.82 9.98 -15.19
CA GLN A 175 25.28 9.03 -16.16
C GLN A 175 24.88 9.68 -17.50
N GLN A 176 24.38 10.91 -17.51
CA GLN A 176 24.18 11.70 -18.73
C GLN A 176 24.64 13.14 -18.53
N VAL A 177 25.25 13.75 -19.55
CA VAL A 177 25.94 15.05 -19.42
C VAL A 177 25.51 16.07 -20.47
N GLY A 178 24.84 17.12 -19.98
CA GLY A 178 24.75 18.45 -20.60
C GLY A 178 25.91 19.37 -20.18
N ILE A 179 25.72 20.69 -20.18
CA ILE A 179 26.75 21.60 -19.62
C ILE A 179 26.63 21.55 -18.09
N ALA A 180 27.67 21.07 -17.41
CA ALA A 180 27.67 20.96 -15.95
C ALA A 180 28.80 21.78 -15.31
N VAL A 181 28.51 22.39 -14.17
CA VAL A 181 29.47 23.13 -13.34
C VAL A 181 29.43 22.57 -11.93
N PHE A 182 30.55 22.03 -11.45
CA PHE A 182 30.68 21.47 -10.11
C PHE A 182 31.59 22.34 -9.25
N THR A 183 31.12 22.58 -8.03
CA THR A 183 31.93 23.03 -6.90
C THR A 183 31.99 21.82 -5.99
N LEU A 184 33.17 21.30 -5.72
CA LEU A 184 33.30 20.04 -4.98
C LEU A 184 33.09 20.31 -3.50
N GLY A 185 33.71 21.37 -2.98
CA GLY A 185 33.58 21.74 -1.58
C GLY A 185 34.83 21.43 -0.78
N ALA A 186 34.66 21.05 0.49
CA ALA A 186 35.73 20.74 1.41
C ALA A 186 35.68 19.26 1.80
N GLY A 187 36.66 18.50 1.36
CA GLY A 187 36.82 17.08 1.65
C GLY A 187 37.55 16.41 0.49
N ASN A 188 37.56 15.07 0.45
CA ASN A 188 38.13 14.31 -0.65
C ASN A 188 37.03 13.93 -1.65
N ASP A 189 36.73 14.82 -2.59
CA ASP A 189 35.56 14.68 -3.42
C ASP A 189 35.83 13.85 -4.68
N THR A 190 34.86 13.05 -5.11
CA THR A 190 34.97 12.20 -6.31
C THR A 190 33.96 12.58 -7.39
N VAL A 191 34.46 12.90 -8.58
CA VAL A 191 33.62 13.03 -9.78
C VAL A 191 33.68 11.75 -10.60
N ASN A 192 32.58 10.99 -10.62
CA ASN A 192 32.50 9.68 -11.27
C ASN A 192 31.89 9.70 -12.67
N LEU A 193 32.71 9.40 -13.66
CA LEU A 193 32.32 9.17 -15.04
C LEU A 193 32.32 7.66 -15.33
N SER A 194 31.17 7.02 -15.16
CA SER A 194 30.99 5.57 -15.33
C SER A 194 30.98 5.11 -16.80
N SER A 195 30.98 3.79 -17.03
CA SER A 195 30.94 3.21 -18.39
C SER A 195 29.66 3.58 -19.18
N ASN A 196 28.62 4.03 -18.48
CA ASN A 196 27.35 4.47 -19.03
C ASN A 196 27.26 5.99 -19.23
N THR A 197 28.27 6.80 -18.87
CA THR A 197 28.15 8.26 -19.05
C THR A 197 28.07 8.65 -20.51
N TYR A 198 27.02 9.38 -20.87
CA TYR A 198 26.80 9.89 -22.23
C TYR A 198 26.95 11.41 -22.30
N PHE A 199 27.97 11.89 -23.03
CA PHE A 199 28.15 13.32 -23.33
C PHE A 199 27.34 13.71 -24.57
N ALA A 200 26.39 14.63 -24.42
CA ALA A 200 25.73 15.28 -25.56
C ALA A 200 26.75 16.03 -26.44
N PRO A 201 26.53 16.17 -27.76
CA PRO A 201 27.47 16.88 -28.63
C PRO A 201 27.77 18.31 -28.13
N GLY A 202 29.03 18.57 -27.77
CA GLY A 202 29.48 19.88 -27.28
C GLY A 202 29.32 20.11 -25.77
N SER A 203 28.96 19.08 -24.99
CA SER A 203 28.92 19.16 -23.53
C SER A 203 30.29 18.89 -22.89
N SER A 204 30.47 19.41 -21.67
CA SER A 204 31.64 19.18 -20.82
C SER A 204 31.30 19.52 -19.37
N ILE A 205 32.02 18.93 -18.42
CA ILE A 205 31.96 19.28 -17.00
C ILE A 205 33.04 20.32 -16.71
N THR A 206 32.71 21.35 -15.94
CA THR A 206 33.67 22.31 -15.38
C THR A 206 33.71 22.15 -13.87
N ILE A 207 34.88 21.84 -13.32
CA ILE A 207 35.09 21.76 -11.87
C ILE A 207 35.82 23.03 -11.45
N THR A 208 35.24 23.78 -10.51
CA THR A 208 35.64 25.17 -10.23
C THR A 208 36.73 25.32 -9.17
N ASP A 209 36.88 24.33 -8.30
CA ASP A 209 37.66 24.38 -7.05
C ASP A 209 38.50 23.12 -6.77
N TYR A 210 38.69 22.27 -7.78
CA TYR A 210 39.44 21.01 -7.68
C TYR A 210 40.77 21.14 -6.92
N VAL A 211 40.90 20.41 -5.81
CA VAL A 211 42.06 20.31 -4.93
C VAL A 211 42.87 19.06 -5.28
N GLN A 212 44.08 19.28 -5.77
CA GLN A 212 44.99 18.20 -6.14
C GLN A 212 45.38 17.32 -4.94
N GLY A 213 45.35 16.00 -5.12
CA GLY A 213 45.74 15.03 -4.10
C GLY A 213 44.66 14.73 -3.07
N GLU A 214 43.65 15.60 -2.95
CA GLU A 214 42.43 15.39 -2.16
C GLU A 214 41.31 14.87 -3.09
N ASP A 215 40.96 15.63 -4.12
CA ASP A 215 39.88 15.28 -5.05
C ASP A 215 40.28 14.24 -6.10
N ARG A 216 39.29 13.53 -6.64
CA ARG A 216 39.44 12.44 -7.62
C ARG A 216 38.53 12.64 -8.82
N LEU A 217 39.09 12.52 -10.03
CA LEU A 217 38.31 12.37 -11.25
C LEU A 217 38.30 10.91 -11.71
N SER A 218 37.17 10.25 -11.56
CA SER A 218 36.94 8.87 -11.98
C SER A 218 36.45 8.78 -13.44
N LEU A 219 37.11 7.94 -14.25
CA LEU A 219 37.03 7.78 -15.70
C LEU A 219 36.97 6.28 -16.05
N ASN A 220 35.78 5.68 -16.10
CA ASN A 220 35.65 4.27 -16.49
C ASN A 220 35.65 4.09 -18.02
N LEU A 221 36.85 3.94 -18.59
CA LEU A 221 37.08 4.01 -20.05
C LEU A 221 36.75 2.73 -20.84
N ASN A 222 36.49 1.60 -20.18
CA ASN A 222 36.41 0.27 -20.79
C ASN A 222 35.34 0.14 -21.89
N SER A 223 34.28 0.94 -21.83
CA SER A 223 33.20 0.97 -22.83
C SER A 223 33.30 2.14 -23.82
N TRP A 224 34.19 3.11 -23.58
CA TRP A 224 34.30 4.34 -24.38
C TRP A 224 35.37 4.27 -25.45
N LEU A 225 36.43 3.51 -25.18
CA LEU A 225 37.58 3.39 -26.08
C LEU A 225 37.40 2.22 -27.05
N ILE A 226 37.62 2.48 -28.32
CA ILE A 226 37.49 1.53 -29.41
C ILE A 226 38.80 0.77 -29.56
N SER A 227 38.73 -0.56 -29.46
CA SER A 227 39.88 -1.47 -29.63
C SER A 227 41.02 -1.25 -28.64
N TRP A 228 40.68 -0.73 -27.46
CA TRP A 228 41.62 -0.59 -26.36
C TRP A 228 41.89 -1.94 -25.68
N ASP A 229 43.15 -2.22 -25.38
CA ASP A 229 43.63 -3.48 -24.81
C ASP A 229 43.83 -3.42 -23.28
N GLY A 230 43.40 -2.32 -22.64
CA GLY A 230 43.59 -2.06 -21.22
C GLY A 230 44.95 -1.45 -20.86
N SER A 231 45.80 -1.12 -21.85
CA SER A 231 47.07 -0.40 -21.61
C SER A 231 46.85 1.07 -21.21
N SER A 232 47.85 1.79 -20.68
CA SER A 232 47.64 3.19 -20.28
C SER A 232 47.04 4.05 -21.43
N PRO A 233 45.88 4.69 -21.21
CA PRO A 233 45.17 5.44 -22.25
C PRO A 233 45.92 6.71 -22.67
N PHE A 234 46.83 7.22 -21.83
CA PHE A 234 47.70 8.34 -22.15
C PHE A 234 48.80 7.98 -23.14
N THR A 235 49.41 6.81 -22.98
CA THR A 235 50.47 6.34 -23.89
C THR A 235 49.89 5.77 -25.18
N GLY A 236 48.69 5.20 -25.12
CA GLY A 236 47.92 4.74 -26.28
C GLY A 236 47.35 5.86 -27.15
N GLY A 237 47.38 7.12 -26.69
CA GLY A 237 46.87 8.28 -27.42
C GLY A 237 45.36 8.48 -27.31
N TYR A 238 44.69 7.75 -26.41
CA TYR A 238 43.26 7.84 -26.15
C TYR A 238 42.90 9.00 -25.23
N LEU A 239 43.74 9.33 -24.25
CA LEU A 239 43.58 10.47 -23.35
C LEU A 239 44.76 11.44 -23.40
N ARG A 240 44.48 12.72 -23.16
CA ARG A 240 45.51 13.73 -22.94
C ARG A 240 45.04 14.82 -21.98
N LEU A 241 46.00 15.38 -21.24
CA LEU A 241 45.83 16.61 -20.47
C LEU A 241 46.38 17.78 -21.28
N VAL A 242 45.57 18.84 -21.47
CA VAL A 242 45.96 20.03 -22.22
C VAL A 242 45.80 21.26 -21.34
N GLN A 243 46.91 21.95 -21.06
CA GLN A 243 46.85 23.26 -20.42
C GLN A 243 46.19 24.28 -21.36
N SER A 244 45.15 24.96 -20.88
CA SER A 244 44.42 26.00 -21.60
C SER A 244 44.29 27.25 -20.73
N GLY A 245 45.29 28.14 -20.77
CA GLY A 245 45.35 29.28 -19.87
C GLY A 245 45.64 28.82 -18.44
N ALA A 246 44.84 29.25 -17.47
CA ALA A 246 44.95 28.80 -16.08
C ALA A 246 44.34 27.40 -15.85
N ASP A 247 43.51 26.92 -16.77
CA ASP A 247 42.75 25.68 -16.63
C ASP A 247 43.46 24.49 -17.28
N THR A 248 43.12 23.28 -16.83
CA THR A 248 43.49 22.02 -17.47
C THR A 248 42.28 21.37 -18.13
N LEU A 249 42.44 20.92 -19.38
CA LEU A 249 41.42 20.18 -20.12
C LEU A 249 41.78 18.70 -20.18
N VAL A 250 40.88 17.85 -19.69
CA VAL A 250 40.94 16.39 -19.87
C VAL A 250 40.23 16.06 -21.18
N GLN A 251 40.97 15.55 -22.17
CA GLN A 251 40.45 15.30 -23.50
C GLN A 251 40.60 13.84 -23.92
N MET A 252 39.61 13.33 -24.66
CA MET A 252 39.55 11.96 -25.14
C MET A 252 39.43 11.87 -26.67
N ASP A 253 40.22 10.98 -27.27
CA ASP A 253 40.06 10.43 -28.62
C ASP A 253 39.67 8.95 -28.46
N ARG A 254 38.47 8.58 -28.91
CA ARG A 254 37.92 7.23 -28.66
C ARG A 254 38.63 6.12 -29.43
N ASP A 255 39.24 6.41 -30.59
CA ASP A 255 39.88 5.38 -31.43
C ASP A 255 41.40 5.51 -31.50
N ALA A 256 41.97 6.56 -30.87
CA ALA A 256 43.38 6.91 -30.89
C ALA A 256 43.99 7.03 -32.31
N ALA A 257 43.16 7.04 -33.36
CA ALA A 257 43.61 7.08 -34.74
C ALA A 257 43.76 8.52 -35.24
N GLY A 258 43.33 9.53 -34.47
CA GLY A 258 43.36 10.93 -34.88
C GLY A 258 42.51 11.22 -36.11
N THR A 259 41.51 10.39 -36.40
CA THR A 259 40.59 10.52 -37.54
C THR A 259 39.17 10.93 -37.10
N SER A 260 38.11 10.25 -37.55
CA SER A 260 36.69 10.66 -37.41
C SER A 260 36.17 10.97 -35.99
N HIS A 261 36.98 10.72 -34.94
CA HIS A 261 36.73 11.10 -33.55
C HIS A 261 37.86 11.98 -33.00
N SER A 262 37.94 13.25 -33.42
CA SER A 262 38.92 14.19 -32.87
C SER A 262 38.78 14.35 -31.34
N PHE A 263 39.90 14.64 -30.64
CA PHE A 263 39.91 14.92 -29.20
C PHE A 263 38.75 15.83 -28.75
N THR A 264 37.92 15.31 -27.86
CA THR A 264 36.80 16.03 -27.24
C THR A 264 37.12 16.29 -25.77
N THR A 265 36.80 17.48 -25.28
CA THR A 265 36.98 17.81 -23.85
C THR A 265 35.87 17.18 -23.04
N LEU A 266 36.24 16.40 -22.03
CA LEU A 266 35.31 15.79 -21.07
C LEU A 266 35.15 16.69 -19.85
N VAL A 267 36.30 17.07 -19.27
CA VAL A 267 36.37 17.86 -18.03
C VAL A 267 37.31 19.03 -18.21
N ARG A 268 36.91 20.19 -17.69
CA ARG A 268 37.75 21.37 -17.46
C ARG A 268 37.97 21.49 -15.95
N LEU A 269 39.22 21.37 -15.53
CA LEU A 269 39.66 21.68 -14.16
C LEU A 269 40.08 23.14 -14.13
N GLN A 270 39.28 23.98 -13.48
CA GLN A 270 39.47 25.42 -13.49
C GLN A 270 40.62 25.81 -12.56
N ASN A 271 41.53 26.67 -13.02
CA ASN A 271 42.72 27.09 -12.27
C ASN A 271 43.73 25.99 -11.85
N VAL A 272 43.62 24.77 -12.39
CA VAL A 272 44.55 23.66 -12.11
C VAL A 272 45.64 23.57 -13.19
N GLN A 273 46.88 23.29 -12.78
CA GLN A 273 48.00 23.09 -13.71
C GLN A 273 48.08 21.62 -14.18
N ALA A 274 48.18 21.38 -15.48
CA ALA A 274 48.16 20.04 -16.06
C ALA A 274 49.35 19.17 -15.60
N SER A 275 50.47 19.82 -15.25
CA SER A 275 51.65 19.13 -14.70
C SER A 275 51.50 18.70 -13.25
N SER A 276 50.46 19.16 -12.56
CA SER A 276 50.20 18.80 -11.17
C SER A 276 49.25 17.60 -11.06
N ILE A 277 48.50 17.28 -12.11
CA ILE A 277 47.67 16.06 -12.16
C ILE A 277 48.57 14.82 -12.27
N THR A 278 48.35 13.88 -11.36
CA THR A 278 49.02 12.59 -11.26
C THR A 278 48.02 11.44 -11.45
N ASP A 279 48.49 10.21 -11.33
CA ASP A 279 47.67 9.00 -11.30
C ASP A 279 46.73 8.96 -10.09
N VAL A 280 47.10 9.56 -8.96
CA VAL A 280 46.21 9.67 -7.79
C VAL A 280 44.97 10.51 -8.08
N ASP A 281 45.09 11.51 -8.96
CA ASP A 281 44.01 12.44 -9.31
C ASP A 281 43.03 11.84 -10.36
N LEU A 282 43.41 10.72 -11.01
CA LEU A 282 42.66 10.10 -12.12
C LEU A 282 42.39 8.61 -11.86
N TYR A 283 41.16 8.28 -11.48
CA TYR A 283 40.65 6.91 -11.20
C TYR A 283 39.70 6.47 -12.33
N PRO A 284 39.27 5.21 -12.48
CA PRO A 284 40.20 4.14 -12.82
C PRO A 284 41.00 4.41 -14.11
N VAL A 285 42.31 4.28 -14.05
CA VAL A 285 43.14 3.95 -15.23
C VAL A 285 43.39 2.45 -15.18
N ALA A 286 42.82 1.68 -16.11
CA ALA A 286 42.89 0.21 -16.06
C ALA A 286 44.35 -0.31 -16.00
N GLY A 287 44.56 -1.32 -15.14
CA GLY A 287 45.79 -2.13 -15.08
C GLY A 287 46.74 -1.86 -13.90
N GLY A 288 46.39 -0.98 -12.95
CA GLY A 288 47.09 -0.83 -11.66
C GLY A 288 46.19 -1.22 -10.49
N GLY A 289 46.79 -1.59 -9.36
CA GLY A 289 46.08 -1.81 -8.09
C GLY A 289 45.20 -0.61 -7.71
N ARG A 290 44.02 -0.89 -7.15
CA ARG A 290 43.01 0.10 -6.81
C ARG A 290 43.29 0.68 -5.44
N PHE A 291 43.26 2.01 -5.30
CA PHE A 291 43.08 2.64 -3.99
C PHE A 291 41.58 2.77 -3.73
N ILE A 292 41.08 2.16 -2.66
CA ILE A 292 39.68 2.22 -2.23
C ILE A 292 39.64 2.94 -0.89
N TYR A 293 38.77 3.93 -0.78
CA TYR A 293 38.52 4.65 0.47
C TYR A 293 37.05 4.45 0.84
N GLY A 294 36.81 4.13 2.10
CA GLY A 294 35.53 4.23 2.76
C GLY A 294 35.21 5.67 3.15
N THR A 295 34.14 5.82 3.91
CA THR A 295 33.67 7.08 4.52
C THR A 295 34.10 7.13 5.99
N THR A 296 33.76 8.20 6.71
CA THR A 296 33.96 8.23 8.17
C THR A 296 32.74 7.68 8.96
N GLY A 297 31.84 6.96 8.28
CA GLY A 297 30.72 6.25 8.89
C GLY A 297 30.74 4.77 8.49
N ASN A 298 29.86 3.97 9.11
CA ASN A 298 29.88 2.50 8.97
C ASN A 298 29.66 2.03 7.51
N ASP A 299 30.71 1.56 6.85
CA ASP A 299 30.68 1.05 5.50
C ASP A 299 30.33 -0.45 5.47
N THR A 300 29.09 -0.75 5.12
CA THR A 300 28.57 -2.13 5.17
C THR A 300 29.26 -3.12 4.20
N LEU A 301 29.91 -2.67 3.12
CA LEU A 301 30.71 -3.55 2.24
C LEU A 301 31.61 -2.85 1.20
N LEU A 302 32.88 -2.63 1.54
CA LEU A 302 33.92 -2.18 0.61
C LEU A 302 34.55 -3.37 -0.12
N TYR A 303 34.29 -3.48 -1.43
CA TYR A 303 34.82 -4.57 -2.27
C TYR A 303 36.04 -4.19 -3.10
N GLY A 304 37.12 -4.94 -2.88
CA GLY A 304 38.29 -5.08 -3.73
C GLY A 304 37.99 -5.76 -5.07
N THR A 305 39.02 -5.89 -5.89
CA THR A 305 38.98 -6.45 -7.23
C THR A 305 39.75 -7.77 -7.29
N ALA A 306 40.05 -8.25 -8.49
CA ALA A 306 40.90 -9.44 -8.67
C ALA A 306 42.40 -9.08 -8.80
N ASN A 307 42.81 -7.88 -8.39
CA ASN A 307 44.19 -7.37 -8.47
C ASN A 307 44.65 -6.92 -7.08
N ASP A 308 45.96 -6.66 -6.93
CA ASP A 308 46.56 -6.17 -5.69
C ASP A 308 46.02 -4.76 -5.32
N ASP A 309 45.08 -4.68 -4.40
CA ASP A 309 44.40 -3.46 -4.03
C ASP A 309 44.93 -2.88 -2.70
N THR A 310 44.73 -1.58 -2.48
CA THR A 310 45.01 -0.90 -1.21
C THR A 310 43.74 -0.21 -0.75
N MET A 311 43.22 -0.59 0.41
CA MET A 311 41.91 -0.17 0.88
C MET A 311 42.04 0.48 2.27
N TYR A 312 41.33 1.58 2.47
CA TYR A 312 41.26 2.32 3.72
C TYR A 312 39.79 2.48 4.08
N ALA A 313 39.31 1.85 5.14
CA ALA A 313 37.92 1.96 5.57
C ALA A 313 37.66 3.32 6.26
N LEU A 314 38.65 3.80 7.02
CA LEU A 314 38.69 5.08 7.74
C LEU A 314 38.06 4.98 9.13
N ALA A 315 37.02 5.75 9.45
CA ALA A 315 36.41 5.71 10.77
C ALA A 315 35.01 5.14 10.65
N GLY A 316 34.57 4.32 11.60
CA GLY A 316 33.30 3.60 11.49
C GLY A 316 33.45 2.13 11.82
N ASN A 317 32.34 1.41 11.94
CA ASN A 317 32.35 -0.05 12.00
C ASN A 317 32.18 -0.59 10.58
N ASP A 318 33.29 -0.86 9.91
CA ASP A 318 33.33 -1.12 8.48
C ASP A 318 33.37 -2.61 8.16
N SER A 319 33.08 -2.95 6.90
CA SER A 319 33.13 -4.31 6.40
C SER A 319 33.79 -4.31 5.04
N VAL A 320 34.95 -4.94 4.92
CA VAL A 320 35.87 -4.82 3.79
C VAL A 320 36.28 -6.20 3.28
N ASP A 321 36.20 -6.44 1.98
CA ASP A 321 36.64 -7.68 1.33
C ASP A 321 37.61 -7.39 0.18
N GLY A 322 38.85 -7.84 0.32
CA GLY A 322 39.93 -7.68 -0.68
C GLY A 322 39.65 -8.41 -1.99
N ALA A 323 38.79 -9.41 -2.00
CA ALA A 323 38.61 -10.32 -3.12
C ALA A 323 39.93 -11.04 -3.49
N ALA A 324 40.34 -11.14 -4.75
CA ALA A 324 41.53 -11.96 -5.10
C ALA A 324 42.69 -11.05 -5.45
N GLY A 325 43.91 -11.32 -4.99
CA GLY A 325 44.99 -10.36 -5.15
C GLY A 325 45.92 -10.41 -3.95
N SER A 326 47.02 -9.66 -3.99
CA SER A 326 47.79 -9.37 -2.76
C SER A 326 47.37 -8.01 -2.23
N ASP A 327 46.37 -8.04 -1.36
CA ASP A 327 45.67 -6.83 -0.93
C ASP A 327 46.27 -6.25 0.34
N THR A 328 46.13 -4.94 0.51
CA THR A 328 46.47 -4.23 1.75
C THR A 328 45.22 -3.51 2.24
N ILE A 329 44.75 -3.85 3.42
CA ILE A 329 43.50 -3.35 4.01
C ILE A 329 43.84 -2.68 5.34
N TYR A 330 43.38 -1.45 5.51
CA TYR A 330 43.41 -0.68 6.74
C TYR A 330 41.95 -0.47 7.18
N GLY A 331 41.59 -0.96 8.36
CA GLY A 331 40.30 -0.71 9.00
C GLY A 331 40.21 0.75 9.42
N GLY A 332 40.91 1.10 10.48
CA GLY A 332 41.08 2.46 10.96
C GLY A 332 40.50 2.63 12.36
N ASP A 333 39.66 3.63 12.59
CA ASP A 333 39.03 3.86 13.90
C ASP A 333 37.64 3.23 13.95
N GLY A 334 37.43 2.19 14.75
CA GLY A 334 36.12 1.55 14.93
C GLY A 334 36.22 0.03 14.98
N ASN A 335 35.10 -0.68 14.88
CA ASN A 335 35.09 -2.14 15.00
C ASN A 335 34.82 -2.76 13.64
N ASP A 336 35.90 -3.16 12.96
CA ASP A 336 35.88 -3.48 11.55
C ASP A 336 35.83 -4.98 11.27
N TYR A 337 35.27 -5.35 10.12
CA TYR A 337 35.34 -6.68 9.56
C TYR A 337 36.22 -6.67 8.31
N LEU A 338 37.42 -7.25 8.38
CA LEU A 338 38.39 -7.26 7.28
C LEU A 338 38.59 -8.68 6.72
N SER A 339 38.31 -8.88 5.44
CA SER A 339 38.53 -10.13 4.70
C SER A 339 39.62 -9.98 3.64
N GLY A 340 40.62 -10.86 3.66
CA GLY A 340 41.64 -10.95 2.60
C GLY A 340 41.17 -11.69 1.34
N GLY A 341 39.96 -12.27 1.35
CA GLY A 341 39.34 -12.87 0.17
C GLY A 341 39.99 -14.17 -0.35
N GLY A 342 40.18 -14.24 -1.67
CA GLY A 342 40.33 -15.45 -2.49
C GLY A 342 41.74 -15.85 -2.92
N GLY A 343 42.77 -15.45 -2.16
CA GLY A 343 44.17 -15.88 -2.34
C GLY A 343 45.12 -14.79 -2.83
N GLY A 344 46.35 -14.82 -2.32
CA GLY A 344 47.44 -13.88 -2.58
C GLY A 344 48.17 -13.54 -1.27
N SER A 345 49.06 -12.54 -1.27
CA SER A 345 49.84 -12.17 -0.07
C SER A 345 49.25 -10.95 0.62
N ASP A 346 48.18 -11.18 1.38
CA ASP A 346 47.35 -10.11 1.96
C ASP A 346 47.91 -9.56 3.27
N ARG A 347 47.60 -8.28 3.51
CA ARG A 347 47.94 -7.53 4.71
C ARG A 347 46.69 -6.86 5.24
N LEU A 348 46.23 -7.26 6.42
CA LEU A 348 45.08 -6.67 7.10
C LEU A 348 45.59 -6.02 8.39
N TYR A 349 45.21 -4.76 8.58
CA TYR A 349 45.52 -3.94 9.74
C TYR A 349 44.18 -3.44 10.31
N GLY A 350 43.83 -3.86 11.53
CA GLY A 350 42.63 -3.38 12.22
C GLY A 350 42.77 -1.90 12.65
N GLU A 351 43.89 -1.60 13.29
CA GLU A 351 44.25 -0.29 13.85
C GLU A 351 43.65 -0.04 15.24
N THR A 352 42.57 0.73 15.42
CA THR A 352 42.01 0.99 16.76
C THR A 352 40.55 0.60 16.85
N GLY A 353 40.21 -0.16 17.87
CA GLY A 353 38.87 -0.71 18.09
C GLY A 353 38.89 -2.23 18.03
N ASN A 354 37.75 -2.87 18.24
CA ASN A 354 37.67 -4.32 18.38
C ASN A 354 37.41 -4.97 17.02
N ASP A 355 38.47 -5.35 16.31
CA ASP A 355 38.41 -5.72 14.90
C ASP A 355 38.32 -7.23 14.66
N MET A 356 37.63 -7.64 13.58
CA MET A 356 37.61 -9.01 13.08
C MET A 356 38.39 -9.12 11.76
N LEU A 357 39.58 -9.71 11.82
CA LEU A 357 40.46 -9.96 10.67
C LEU A 357 40.39 -11.43 10.24
N VAL A 358 39.89 -11.70 9.03
CA VAL A 358 39.62 -13.05 8.54
C VAL A 358 40.35 -13.36 7.24
N VAL A 359 41.16 -14.42 7.26
CA VAL A 359 41.75 -15.02 6.06
C VAL A 359 41.37 -16.49 5.94
N GLY A 360 40.43 -16.74 5.03
CA GLY A 360 39.99 -18.09 4.65
C GLY A 360 40.89 -18.70 3.58
N LEU A 361 41.55 -19.83 3.85
CA LEU A 361 42.62 -20.35 2.98
C LEU A 361 42.16 -20.97 1.63
N ASN A 362 40.92 -20.73 1.19
CA ASN A 362 40.40 -21.21 -0.09
C ASN A 362 40.94 -20.35 -1.24
N GLY A 363 42.01 -20.81 -1.91
CA GLY A 363 42.61 -20.11 -3.06
C GLY A 363 44.09 -19.72 -2.86
N TYR A 364 44.55 -19.74 -1.61
CA TYR A 364 45.94 -19.46 -1.21
C TYR A 364 46.90 -20.61 -1.54
N ARG A 365 48.12 -20.25 -1.91
CA ARG A 365 49.22 -21.16 -2.25
C ARG A 365 50.30 -21.14 -1.18
N ALA A 366 51.11 -22.20 -1.12
CA ALA A 366 52.24 -22.29 -0.19
C ALA A 366 53.33 -21.20 -0.32
N VAL A 367 53.30 -20.40 -1.40
CA VAL A 367 54.24 -19.29 -1.62
C VAL A 367 53.75 -17.95 -1.07
N ASP A 368 52.46 -17.88 -0.73
CA ASP A 368 51.83 -16.65 -0.28
C ASP A 368 52.15 -16.40 1.20
N ASN A 369 52.20 -15.12 1.57
CA ASN A 369 52.48 -14.70 2.94
C ASN A 369 51.43 -13.70 3.42
N VAL A 370 50.72 -14.08 4.48
CA VAL A 370 49.63 -13.30 5.09
C VAL A 370 50.15 -12.54 6.30
N ILE A 371 49.70 -11.30 6.47
CA ILE A 371 49.92 -10.50 7.67
C ILE A 371 48.56 -10.10 8.23
N LEU A 372 48.33 -10.44 9.51
CA LEU A 372 47.20 -9.96 10.29
C LEU A 372 47.78 -9.19 11.48
N ASP A 373 47.31 -7.97 11.68
CA ASP A 373 47.71 -7.09 12.78
C ASP A 373 46.43 -6.48 13.34
N GLY A 374 46.04 -6.88 14.55
CA GLY A 374 44.82 -6.41 15.20
C GLY A 374 44.95 -4.92 15.52
N GLY A 375 45.88 -4.59 16.40
CA GLY A 375 46.23 -3.21 16.70
C GLY A 375 45.99 -2.88 18.17
N ALA A 376 45.05 -1.99 18.46
CA ALA A 376 44.69 -1.61 19.82
C ALA A 376 43.22 -1.94 20.10
N ASP A 377 42.96 -2.31 21.35
CA ASP A 377 41.70 -2.86 21.87
C ASP A 377 41.55 -4.36 21.54
N ASP A 378 40.40 -4.98 21.82
CA ASP A 378 40.27 -6.45 21.86
C ASP A 378 39.90 -7.03 20.47
N ASP A 379 40.86 -7.69 19.81
CA ASP A 379 40.72 -8.11 18.41
C ASP A 379 40.43 -9.61 18.22
N TYR A 380 39.77 -9.98 17.10
CA TYR A 380 39.58 -11.35 16.64
C TYR A 380 40.32 -11.63 15.32
N LEU A 381 41.36 -12.46 15.37
CA LEU A 381 42.21 -12.78 14.22
C LEU A 381 42.04 -14.25 13.81
N TYR A 382 41.48 -14.50 12.63
CA TYR A 382 41.24 -15.84 12.09
C TYR A 382 42.15 -16.19 10.90
N PHE A 383 42.90 -17.29 11.06
CA PHE A 383 43.72 -17.90 10.01
C PHE A 383 43.38 -19.39 9.87
N GLY A 384 42.55 -19.76 8.88
CA GLY A 384 42.06 -21.14 8.76
C GLY A 384 41.31 -21.51 7.47
N ALA A 385 41.10 -22.83 7.24
CA ALA A 385 40.36 -23.35 6.09
C ALA A 385 39.26 -24.35 6.51
N ASN A 386 38.11 -24.30 5.86
CA ASN A 386 37.04 -25.29 6.05
C ASN A 386 37.19 -26.53 5.17
N THR A 387 38.06 -26.53 4.14
CA THR A 387 38.25 -27.69 3.25
C THR A 387 39.62 -27.65 2.57
N VAL A 388 40.42 -28.71 2.68
CA VAL A 388 41.69 -28.82 1.95
C VAL A 388 41.40 -29.15 0.48
N VAL A 389 41.82 -28.28 -0.44
CA VAL A 389 41.81 -28.58 -1.89
C VAL A 389 42.79 -29.72 -2.17
N PHE A 390 42.32 -30.78 -2.82
CA PHE A 390 43.12 -31.96 -3.14
C PHE A 390 44.35 -31.62 -4.01
N GLY A 391 45.56 -31.67 -3.42
CA GLY A 391 46.81 -31.73 -4.19
C GLY A 391 47.99 -30.92 -3.65
N GLU A 392 47.76 -29.91 -2.80
CA GLU A 392 48.83 -29.14 -2.16
C GLU A 392 49.05 -29.63 -0.71
N THR A 393 50.32 -29.82 -0.33
CA THR A 393 50.70 -30.40 0.98
C THR A 393 51.02 -29.34 2.03
N ARG A 394 50.89 -28.04 1.70
CA ARG A 394 51.23 -26.90 2.56
C ARG A 394 50.35 -25.68 2.21
N GLY A 395 49.77 -25.03 3.22
CA GLY A 395 49.14 -23.70 3.11
C GLY A 395 50.15 -22.53 3.20
N PRO A 396 49.71 -21.27 3.09
CA PRO A 396 50.56 -20.07 3.13
C PRO A 396 51.23 -19.86 4.50
N SER A 397 52.29 -19.05 4.55
CA SER A 397 52.83 -18.60 5.86
C SER A 397 52.06 -17.40 6.39
N ALA A 398 51.98 -17.26 7.71
CA ALA A 398 51.38 -16.09 8.35
C ALA A 398 52.28 -15.46 9.41
N THR A 399 52.20 -14.14 9.51
CA THR A 399 52.63 -13.37 10.68
C THR A 399 51.39 -12.75 11.29
N ILE A 400 51.15 -13.02 12.57
CA ILE A 400 49.93 -12.61 13.27
C ILE A 400 50.36 -11.86 14.53
N THR A 401 49.88 -10.64 14.66
CA THR A 401 50.07 -9.81 15.84
C THR A 401 48.69 -9.47 16.39
N GLY A 402 48.41 -9.76 17.66
CA GLY A 402 47.19 -9.29 18.32
C GLY A 402 47.31 -7.79 18.58
N GLY A 403 48.16 -7.41 19.52
CA GLY A 403 48.50 -6.01 19.74
C GLY A 403 48.39 -5.61 21.20
N THR A 404 47.57 -4.60 21.52
CA THR A 404 47.21 -4.27 22.91
C THR A 404 45.73 -4.48 23.13
N GLY A 405 45.31 -5.25 24.12
CA GLY A 405 43.93 -5.70 24.27
C GLY A 405 43.91 -7.17 24.62
N ASN A 406 42.74 -7.73 24.94
CA ASN A 406 42.57 -9.16 25.16
C ASN A 406 42.20 -9.83 23.83
N ASP A 407 43.20 -10.21 23.06
CA ASP A 407 43.02 -10.64 21.68
C ASP A 407 42.63 -12.11 21.57
N GLN A 408 41.71 -12.44 20.66
CA GLN A 408 41.37 -13.80 20.29
C GLN A 408 42.00 -14.18 18.94
N ILE A 409 42.99 -15.08 18.98
CA ILE A 409 43.71 -15.55 17.79
C ILE A 409 43.33 -17.00 17.49
N VAL A 410 42.81 -17.28 16.30
CA VAL A 410 42.33 -18.60 15.89
C VAL A 410 43.16 -19.15 14.72
N LEU A 411 43.89 -20.23 14.99
CA LEU A 411 44.80 -20.89 14.05
C LEU A 411 44.28 -22.28 13.68
N LEU A 412 43.58 -22.37 12.54
CA LEU A 412 43.04 -23.62 12.00
C LEU A 412 43.64 -23.99 10.62
N GLY A 413 44.74 -23.35 10.24
CA GLY A 413 45.41 -23.50 8.94
C GLY A 413 46.39 -24.68 8.83
N SER A 414 46.89 -24.93 7.61
CA SER A 414 47.89 -25.99 7.31
C SER A 414 49.31 -25.45 7.04
N GLY A 415 49.50 -24.13 6.99
CA GLY A 415 50.79 -23.47 6.82
C GLY A 415 51.42 -23.00 8.14
N PRO A 416 52.73 -22.70 8.21
CA PRO A 416 53.38 -22.22 9.43
C PRO A 416 52.98 -20.77 9.75
N ALA A 417 52.85 -20.46 11.03
CA ALA A 417 52.57 -19.11 11.52
C ALA A 417 53.53 -18.72 12.64
N THR A 418 53.92 -17.45 12.66
CA THR A 418 54.55 -16.79 13.81
C THR A 418 53.52 -15.87 14.43
N VAL A 419 53.28 -16.03 15.73
CA VAL A 419 52.20 -15.36 16.45
C VAL A 419 52.82 -14.61 17.62
N ASP A 420 52.47 -13.34 17.74
CA ASP A 420 52.73 -12.49 18.90
C ASP A 420 51.37 -12.00 19.40
N ALA A 421 50.88 -12.52 20.52
CA ALA A 421 49.55 -12.18 21.00
C ALA A 421 49.51 -10.72 21.51
N GLY A 422 50.53 -10.31 22.26
CA GLY A 422 50.77 -8.90 22.55
C GLY A 422 50.60 -8.58 24.03
N ALA A 423 49.88 -7.51 24.38
CA ALA A 423 49.68 -7.11 25.76
C ALA A 423 48.19 -7.10 26.12
N GLY A 424 47.82 -7.89 27.11
CA GLY A 424 46.45 -8.13 27.56
C GLY A 424 46.30 -9.61 27.86
N ASN A 425 45.07 -10.09 28.10
CA ASN A 425 44.83 -11.49 28.45
C ASN A 425 44.30 -12.24 27.23
N ASP A 426 45.21 -12.75 26.43
CA ASP A 426 44.88 -13.19 25.08
C ASP A 426 44.37 -14.64 25.06
N VAL A 427 43.46 -14.96 24.15
CA VAL A 427 43.02 -16.34 23.87
C VAL A 427 43.56 -16.80 22.52
N LEU A 428 44.47 -17.77 22.57
CA LEU A 428 44.97 -18.43 21.38
C LEU A 428 44.32 -19.80 21.19
N ILE A 429 43.50 -19.95 20.15
CA ILE A 429 42.91 -21.22 19.75
C ILE A 429 43.78 -21.87 18.67
N VAL A 430 44.35 -23.04 18.97
CA VAL A 430 45.18 -23.81 18.05
C VAL A 430 44.49 -25.11 17.67
N GLY A 431 44.20 -25.33 16.39
CA GLY A 431 43.50 -26.54 15.93
C GLY A 431 43.60 -26.92 14.46
N GLY A 432 42.89 -28.00 14.08
CA GLY A 432 42.78 -28.50 12.70
C GLY A 432 41.87 -29.74 12.54
N THR A 433 41.00 -29.74 11.52
CA THR A 433 40.05 -30.81 11.18
C THR A 433 40.62 -31.80 10.17
N ASP A 434 41.61 -32.61 10.57
CA ASP A 434 42.14 -33.67 9.69
C ASP A 434 41.61 -35.06 10.07
N TYR A 435 40.32 -35.31 9.81
CA TYR A 435 39.75 -36.67 9.89
C TYR A 435 40.10 -37.53 8.66
N TYR A 436 40.67 -36.96 7.57
CA TYR A 436 40.84 -37.72 6.31
C TYR A 436 42.14 -37.55 5.48
N SER A 437 43.03 -36.59 5.75
CA SER A 437 44.08 -36.24 4.75
C SER A 437 45.49 -36.79 5.02
N GLY A 438 45.85 -37.15 6.26
CA GLY A 438 47.22 -37.59 6.60
C GLY A 438 48.29 -36.50 6.41
N VAL A 439 47.90 -35.24 6.30
CA VAL A 439 48.79 -34.07 6.29
C VAL A 439 49.13 -33.70 7.74
N VAL A 440 50.40 -33.40 7.99
CA VAL A 440 50.91 -33.04 9.32
C VAL A 440 50.80 -31.51 9.45
N PRO A 441 50.16 -30.96 10.51
CA PRO A 441 50.19 -29.53 10.77
C PRO A 441 51.62 -29.01 10.88
N ASN A 442 51.92 -27.87 10.25
CA ASN A 442 53.22 -27.20 10.42
C ASN A 442 53.27 -26.51 11.79
N PRO A 443 54.45 -26.38 12.43
CA PRO A 443 54.55 -25.86 13.78
C PRO A 443 54.27 -24.35 13.80
N TYR A 444 53.55 -23.92 14.84
CA TYR A 444 53.41 -22.51 15.20
C TYR A 444 54.47 -22.12 16.23
N THR A 445 55.06 -20.94 16.05
CA THR A 445 55.87 -20.29 17.09
C THR A 445 55.02 -19.19 17.69
N ILE A 446 54.79 -19.26 19.00
CA ILE A 446 53.82 -18.45 19.72
C ILE A 446 54.53 -17.70 20.82
N THR A 447 54.39 -16.39 20.83
CA THR A 447 54.71 -15.50 21.93
C THR A 447 53.39 -14.99 22.49
N LEU A 448 53.16 -15.19 23.78
CA LEU A 448 51.91 -14.78 24.45
C LEU A 448 51.99 -13.33 24.93
N GLY A 449 53.19 -12.86 25.27
CA GLY A 449 53.39 -11.47 25.65
C GLY A 449 52.99 -11.22 27.11
N ALA A 450 52.26 -10.15 27.39
CA ALA A 450 52.04 -9.66 28.74
C ALA A 450 50.57 -9.72 29.17
N GLY A 451 50.23 -10.69 30.01
CA GLY A 451 48.96 -10.78 30.72
C GLY A 451 48.71 -12.22 31.17
N ALA A 452 47.47 -12.56 31.47
CA ALA A 452 47.07 -13.91 31.87
C ALA A 452 46.44 -14.65 30.68
N ASP A 453 47.30 -15.17 29.81
CA ASP A 453 46.89 -15.66 28.49
C ASP A 453 46.38 -17.11 28.54
N THR A 454 45.46 -17.46 27.65
CA THR A 454 44.89 -18.81 27.54
C THR A 454 45.16 -19.42 26.17
N VAL A 455 45.90 -20.53 26.15
CA VAL A 455 46.07 -21.33 24.92
C VAL A 455 45.07 -22.48 24.91
N ALA A 456 44.04 -22.37 24.08
CA ALA A 456 43.03 -23.39 23.87
C ALA A 456 43.39 -24.30 22.70
N LEU A 457 43.43 -25.61 22.93
CA LEU A 457 43.66 -26.58 21.86
C LEU A 457 42.31 -27.15 21.39
N SER A 458 42.04 -27.09 20.09
CA SER A 458 40.80 -27.59 19.45
C SER A 458 41.10 -28.59 18.31
N GLY A 459 40.32 -29.66 18.14
CA GLY A 459 40.44 -30.63 17.03
C GLY A 459 40.93 -32.05 17.37
N THR A 460 40.90 -32.98 16.40
CA THR A 460 41.20 -34.42 16.62
C THR A 460 42.69 -34.76 16.41
N TYR A 461 43.46 -34.80 17.50
CA TYR A 461 44.90 -35.16 17.50
C TYR A 461 45.13 -36.68 17.36
N THR A 462 44.75 -37.27 16.23
CA THR A 462 44.70 -38.74 16.09
C THR A 462 45.96 -39.39 15.52
N THR A 463 46.88 -38.64 14.88
CA THR A 463 47.99 -39.25 14.11
C THR A 463 49.38 -38.63 14.24
N ILE A 464 49.57 -37.54 14.98
CA ILE A 464 50.75 -36.67 14.75
C ILE A 464 52.03 -37.19 15.43
N SER A 465 53.02 -37.53 14.59
CA SER A 465 54.45 -37.51 14.90
C SER A 465 55.04 -36.40 14.02
N GLY A 466 54.82 -35.15 14.40
CA GLY A 466 55.11 -33.96 13.60
C GLY A 466 55.83 -32.88 14.43
N PRO A 467 56.21 -31.75 13.81
CA PRO A 467 56.85 -30.64 14.51
C PRO A 467 55.93 -30.03 15.58
N LEU A 468 56.51 -29.60 16.69
CA LEU A 468 55.80 -29.22 17.92
C LEU A 468 55.46 -27.73 17.94
N HIS A 469 54.20 -27.36 18.21
CA HIS A 469 53.85 -25.96 18.53
C HIS A 469 54.67 -25.53 19.75
N THR A 470 55.31 -24.36 19.65
CA THR A 470 56.23 -23.87 20.68
C THR A 470 55.75 -22.54 21.20
N ILE A 471 55.45 -22.50 22.49
CA ILE A 471 55.18 -21.26 23.23
C ILE A 471 56.49 -20.79 23.85
N THR A 472 56.89 -19.56 23.57
CA THR A 472 58.24 -19.06 23.85
C THR A 472 58.43 -18.49 25.25
N ASP A 473 57.34 -18.08 25.90
CA ASP A 473 57.33 -17.19 27.07
C ASP A 473 56.25 -17.52 28.12
N PHE A 474 55.64 -18.70 28.05
CA PHE A 474 54.57 -19.13 28.96
C PHE A 474 54.90 -18.90 30.45
N ASN A 475 54.07 -18.10 31.14
CA ASN A 475 54.13 -17.86 32.57
C ASN A 475 53.13 -18.76 33.33
N PRO A 476 53.58 -19.80 34.04
CA PRO A 476 52.68 -20.77 34.69
C PRO A 476 51.88 -20.22 35.88
N LEU A 477 52.14 -18.99 36.33
CA LEU A 477 51.36 -18.34 37.39
C LEU A 477 50.16 -17.57 36.81
N GLU A 478 50.31 -16.99 35.63
CA GLU A 478 49.35 -16.11 34.96
C GLU A 478 48.60 -16.90 33.88
N ASP A 479 49.33 -17.50 32.94
CA ASP A 479 48.82 -18.17 31.76
C ASP A 479 48.18 -19.53 32.04
N ARG A 480 47.33 -19.97 31.12
CA ARG A 480 46.55 -21.20 31.17
C ARG A 480 46.61 -21.96 29.85
N ILE A 481 46.41 -23.27 29.92
CA ILE A 481 46.22 -24.13 28.75
C ILE A 481 44.86 -24.79 28.89
N ALA A 482 43.99 -24.59 27.90
CA ALA A 482 42.66 -25.17 27.83
C ALA A 482 42.60 -26.31 26.79
N LEU A 483 41.73 -27.28 27.01
CA LEU A 483 41.43 -28.38 26.09
C LEU A 483 39.93 -28.34 25.82
N ASP A 484 39.51 -28.34 24.55
CA ASP A 484 38.08 -28.43 24.19
C ASP A 484 37.42 -29.71 24.74
N SER A 485 36.11 -29.65 24.95
CA SER A 485 35.17 -30.61 25.57
C SER A 485 35.21 -32.04 25.02
N ALA A 486 36.04 -32.34 24.02
CA ALA A 486 36.17 -33.62 23.34
C ALA A 486 37.59 -34.23 23.35
N MET A 487 38.58 -33.61 24.01
CA MET A 487 39.99 -33.76 23.65
C MET A 487 40.74 -35.04 24.08
N ILE A 488 40.09 -36.12 24.53
CA ILE A 488 40.77 -37.41 24.71
C ILE A 488 40.05 -38.51 23.93
N PHE A 489 40.32 -38.52 22.63
CA PHE A 489 39.95 -39.60 21.74
C PHE A 489 41.07 -40.65 21.67
N LEU A 490 40.87 -41.80 22.29
CA LEU A 490 41.80 -42.93 22.17
C LEU A 490 41.41 -43.83 20.99
N THR A 491 42.37 -44.12 20.13
CA THR A 491 42.19 -45.17 19.10
C THR A 491 42.38 -46.54 19.73
N ARG A 492 41.34 -47.39 19.72
CA ARG A 492 41.57 -48.85 19.81
C ARG A 492 42.18 -49.31 18.48
N PRO A 493 43.20 -50.20 18.47
CA PRO A 493 43.75 -50.72 17.22
C PRO A 493 42.65 -51.32 16.33
N GLY A 494 42.27 -50.62 15.26
CA GLY A 494 41.25 -51.04 14.28
C GLY A 494 39.76 -50.78 14.65
N GLY A 495 39.45 -49.95 15.66
CA GLY A 495 38.07 -49.59 16.04
C GLY A 495 37.69 -48.13 15.76
N PRO A 496 36.37 -47.80 15.80
CA PRO A 496 35.91 -46.42 15.69
C PRO A 496 36.43 -45.57 16.86
N ILE A 497 36.65 -44.29 16.60
CA ILE A 497 37.03 -43.29 17.60
C ILE A 497 35.90 -43.16 18.63
N VAL A 498 36.20 -43.30 19.92
CA VAL A 498 35.22 -43.19 21.01
C VAL A 498 35.63 -42.03 21.93
N PRO A 499 34.78 -41.01 22.16
CA PRO A 499 35.03 -40.00 23.17
C PRO A 499 35.03 -40.63 24.56
N ILE A 500 36.04 -40.31 25.38
CA ILE A 500 36.11 -40.78 26.78
C ILE A 500 35.89 -39.58 27.70
N ASN A 501 34.81 -39.63 28.47
CA ASN A 501 34.54 -38.69 29.56
C ASN A 501 35.39 -39.09 30.77
N VAL A 502 36.49 -38.36 31.03
CA VAL A 502 37.43 -38.62 32.14
C VAL A 502 37.32 -37.56 33.23
N ALA A 503 37.17 -38.00 34.48
CA ALA A 503 37.09 -37.11 35.63
C ALA A 503 38.39 -36.34 35.90
N ASN A 504 39.56 -36.94 35.61
CA ASN A 504 40.86 -36.24 35.62
C ASN A 504 41.89 -36.99 34.75
N ALA A 505 42.32 -36.36 33.65
CA ALA A 505 43.21 -36.97 32.66
C ALA A 505 44.65 -37.25 33.16
N PHE A 506 45.18 -36.43 34.09
CA PHE A 506 46.49 -36.65 34.71
C PHE A 506 46.44 -37.81 35.71
N ALA A 507 45.44 -37.84 36.58
CA ALA A 507 45.27 -38.88 37.59
C ALA A 507 45.00 -40.26 36.96
N GLN A 508 44.38 -40.28 35.78
CA GLN A 508 44.07 -41.49 35.02
C GLN A 508 45.15 -41.87 33.99
N GLY A 509 46.22 -41.08 33.88
CA GLY A 509 47.41 -41.44 33.11
C GLY A 509 47.32 -41.20 31.60
N PHE A 510 46.35 -40.41 31.14
CA PHE A 510 46.19 -40.06 29.72
C PHE A 510 47.03 -38.85 29.30
N LEU A 511 47.32 -37.94 30.24
CA LEU A 511 48.21 -36.79 30.04
C LEU A 511 49.44 -36.89 30.95
N ARG A 512 50.59 -36.42 30.45
CA ARG A 512 51.80 -36.23 31.28
C ARG A 512 52.65 -35.05 30.81
N LEU A 513 53.49 -34.56 31.74
CA LEU A 513 54.50 -33.54 31.50
C LEU A 513 55.89 -34.18 31.51
N THR A 514 56.72 -33.85 30.52
CA THR A 514 58.12 -34.33 30.45
C THR A 514 59.08 -33.18 30.26
N ALA A 515 60.22 -33.21 30.95
CA ALA A 515 61.27 -32.21 30.76
C ALA A 515 62.11 -32.54 29.53
N SER A 516 62.35 -31.54 28.68
CA SER A 516 63.30 -31.59 27.57
C SER A 516 64.27 -30.42 27.69
N GLY A 517 65.39 -30.60 28.40
CA GLY A 517 66.27 -29.49 28.74
C GLY A 517 65.62 -28.57 29.77
N ASN A 518 65.51 -27.27 29.47
CA ASN A 518 64.77 -26.30 30.28
C ASN A 518 63.28 -26.22 29.90
N ASP A 519 62.87 -26.91 28.83
CA ASP A 519 61.52 -26.84 28.28
C ASP A 519 60.64 -27.94 28.88
N THR A 520 59.33 -27.71 28.92
CA THR A 520 58.32 -28.72 29.20
C THR A 520 57.67 -29.17 27.91
N ILE A 521 57.58 -30.48 27.71
CA ILE A 521 56.82 -31.12 26.63
C ILE A 521 55.58 -31.74 27.24
N VAL A 522 54.41 -31.32 26.77
CA VAL A 522 53.12 -31.90 27.15
C VAL A 522 52.85 -33.06 26.20
N GLN A 523 52.52 -34.23 26.77
CA GLN A 523 52.35 -35.47 26.01
C GLN A 523 50.99 -36.15 26.29
N LEU A 524 50.40 -36.72 25.25
CA LEU A 524 49.14 -37.47 25.27
C LEU A 524 49.41 -38.95 24.96
N ASP A 525 48.78 -39.86 25.71
CA ASP A 525 48.83 -41.30 25.46
C ASP A 525 47.74 -41.73 24.48
N ARG A 526 48.14 -42.26 23.30
CA ARG A 526 47.25 -42.46 22.13
C ARG A 526 46.26 -43.62 22.28
N ASP A 527 46.63 -44.66 23.01
CA ASP A 527 45.83 -45.90 23.15
C ASP A 527 45.37 -46.17 24.59
N GLY A 528 45.72 -45.29 25.54
CA GLY A 528 45.41 -45.42 26.96
C GLY A 528 46.16 -46.55 27.67
N GLY A 529 47.15 -47.15 27.00
CA GLY A 529 47.96 -48.26 27.50
C GLY A 529 49.25 -47.83 28.20
N GLY A 530 49.57 -46.53 28.20
CA GLY A 530 50.75 -45.92 28.81
C GLY A 530 52.04 -46.12 28.00
N ASN A 531 51.97 -46.59 26.76
CA ASN A 531 53.11 -47.04 25.94
C ASN A 531 53.27 -46.32 24.60
N GLN A 532 52.34 -45.43 24.20
CA GLN A 532 52.39 -44.67 22.95
C GLN A 532 52.12 -43.18 23.18
N TRP A 533 53.18 -42.43 23.47
CA TRP A 533 53.10 -41.01 23.79
C TRP A 533 53.42 -40.13 22.59
N ASN A 534 52.56 -39.15 22.33
CA ASN A 534 52.78 -38.11 21.33
C ASN A 534 53.10 -36.78 22.00
N ASP A 535 54.11 -36.08 21.48
CA ASP A 535 54.41 -34.69 21.83
C ASP A 535 53.39 -33.79 21.13
N PHE A 536 52.74 -32.90 21.88
CA PHE A 536 51.71 -32.02 21.30
C PHE A 536 51.95 -30.53 21.53
N LEU A 537 52.60 -30.15 22.63
CA LEU A 537 52.97 -28.76 22.93
C LEU A 537 54.34 -28.66 23.60
N ARG A 538 55.14 -27.65 23.24
CA ARG A 538 56.36 -27.24 23.93
C ARG A 538 56.15 -25.92 24.64
N LEU A 539 56.47 -25.89 25.93
CA LEU A 539 56.60 -24.68 26.72
C LEU A 539 58.09 -24.41 26.91
N GLN A 540 58.60 -23.40 26.22
CA GLN A 540 60.02 -23.09 26.23
C GLN A 540 60.42 -22.46 27.58
N ASN A 541 61.55 -22.90 28.15
CA ASN A 541 62.08 -22.42 29.44
C ASN A 541 61.16 -22.56 30.67
N VAL A 542 60.11 -23.39 30.60
CA VAL A 542 59.22 -23.68 31.74
C VAL A 542 59.52 -25.06 32.30
N ALA A 543 59.71 -25.18 33.62
CA ALA A 543 59.91 -26.47 34.27
C ALA A 543 58.58 -27.22 34.51
N PRO A 544 58.50 -28.56 34.34
CA PRO A 544 57.24 -29.30 34.49
C PRO A 544 56.59 -29.15 35.88
N SER A 545 57.41 -28.94 36.91
CA SER A 545 56.94 -28.76 38.29
C SER A 545 56.25 -27.42 38.54
N ALA A 546 56.38 -26.46 37.63
CA ALA A 546 55.72 -25.16 37.74
C ALA A 546 54.27 -25.22 37.25
N ILE A 547 53.89 -26.25 36.47
CA ILE A 547 52.55 -26.43 35.92
C ILE A 547 51.67 -27.16 36.94
N THR A 548 50.60 -26.50 37.39
CA THR A 548 49.65 -27.08 38.36
C THR A 548 48.35 -27.61 37.72
N GLU A 549 48.06 -27.19 36.48
CA GLU A 549 46.81 -27.48 35.77
C GLU A 549 47.01 -27.40 34.25
N ILE A 550 46.34 -28.28 33.49
CA ILE A 550 46.15 -28.18 32.04
C ILE A 550 44.76 -28.72 31.71
N GLY A 551 43.98 -28.00 30.90
CA GLY A 551 42.68 -28.43 30.37
C GLY A 551 41.62 -28.64 31.45
N GLY A 552 41.57 -27.77 32.47
CA GLY A 552 40.69 -27.92 33.63
C GLY A 552 41.08 -29.06 34.58
N TYR A 553 42.08 -29.86 34.22
CA TYR A 553 42.57 -30.96 35.05
C TYR A 553 43.74 -30.51 35.91
N ARG A 554 43.48 -30.36 37.21
CA ARG A 554 44.56 -30.23 38.19
C ARG A 554 45.48 -31.44 38.09
N VAL A 555 46.78 -31.19 38.03
CA VAL A 555 47.81 -32.25 38.11
C VAL A 555 47.68 -33.02 39.45
N SER A 556 46.99 -32.45 40.46
CA SER A 556 46.79 -33.04 41.80
C SER A 556 45.33 -33.34 42.27
N GLY A 557 44.26 -32.92 41.56
CA GLY A 557 42.81 -33.08 41.91
C GLY A 557 42.18 -32.13 42.97
N GLY A 558 40.88 -31.73 42.86
CA GLY A 558 40.09 -30.91 43.85
C GLY A 558 38.85 -30.14 43.30
N THR A 559 37.97 -29.58 44.18
CA THR A 559 36.79 -28.69 43.88
C THR A 559 37.20 -27.21 43.77
N ILE A 560 36.50 -26.39 42.99
CA ILE A 560 36.77 -24.96 42.77
C ILE A 560 35.60 -24.11 43.31
N ASP A 561 35.92 -23.05 44.04
CA ASP A 561 35.01 -21.98 44.49
C ASP A 561 35.67 -20.70 43.96
N TYR A 562 35.17 -20.13 42.86
CA TYR A 562 35.84 -19.04 42.14
C TYR A 562 35.05 -17.74 42.33
N MET A 563 35.63 -16.78 43.07
CA MET A 563 35.20 -15.38 43.02
C MET A 563 36.12 -14.66 42.06
N LEU A 564 35.55 -14.13 40.97
CA LEU A 564 36.26 -13.22 40.09
C LEU A 564 36.45 -11.89 40.85
N THR A 565 37.64 -11.31 40.74
CA THR A 565 37.92 -9.97 41.28
C THR A 565 38.14 -9.04 40.11
N ALA A 566 38.05 -7.72 40.29
CA ALA A 566 38.28 -6.72 39.22
C ALA A 566 39.70 -6.75 38.56
N SER A 567 40.51 -7.77 38.87
CA SER A 567 41.80 -8.09 38.26
C SER A 567 41.84 -9.51 37.67
N SER A 568 40.68 -10.17 37.55
CA SER A 568 40.51 -11.47 36.91
C SER A 568 40.16 -11.23 35.44
N PRO A 569 40.84 -11.91 34.50
CA PRO A 569 40.89 -11.50 33.11
C PRO A 569 39.63 -11.96 32.39
N LEU A 570 38.73 -11.02 32.06
CA LEU A 570 37.52 -11.31 31.33
C LEU A 570 37.30 -10.25 30.24
N PHE A 571 36.88 -10.79 29.10
CA PHE A 571 37.06 -10.36 27.72
C PHE A 571 36.18 -9.15 27.35
N SER A 572 36.47 -8.43 26.27
CA SER A 572 35.51 -7.51 25.64
C SER A 572 35.24 -7.87 24.18
N SER A 573 34.02 -7.57 23.71
CA SER A 573 33.36 -8.01 22.47
C SER A 573 33.82 -7.25 21.22
N LEU A 574 33.79 -7.86 20.02
CA LEU A 574 32.74 -7.59 18.99
C LEU A 574 32.78 -8.61 17.83
N GLY A 575 31.61 -8.90 17.22
CA GLY A 575 31.53 -9.33 15.81
C GLY A 575 31.39 -10.82 15.46
N ASN A 576 30.30 -11.47 15.88
CA ASN A 576 29.72 -12.71 15.30
C ASN A 576 30.49 -14.06 15.36
N ALA A 577 29.94 -14.94 16.22
CA ALA A 577 30.31 -16.33 16.55
C ALA A 577 31.50 -16.52 17.54
N PRO A 578 31.28 -16.23 18.84
CA PRO A 578 32.25 -16.52 19.89
C PRO A 578 32.61 -18.01 19.93
N VAL A 579 33.90 -18.33 19.84
CA VAL A 579 34.43 -19.53 20.49
C VAL A 579 34.94 -19.09 21.85
N ARG A 580 34.02 -18.92 22.79
CA ARG A 580 34.30 -18.67 24.22
C ARG A 580 34.87 -19.96 24.83
N VAL A 581 35.91 -19.84 25.65
CA VAL A 581 36.30 -20.92 26.57
C VAL A 581 35.62 -20.61 27.91
N PRO A 582 34.47 -21.23 28.21
CA PRO A 582 33.74 -20.90 29.43
C PRO A 582 34.55 -21.29 30.67
N LEU A 583 34.42 -20.51 31.75
CA LEU A 583 34.74 -20.98 33.09
C LEU A 583 33.76 -22.12 33.40
N ARG A 584 34.28 -23.36 33.53
CA ARG A 584 33.47 -24.58 33.67
C ARG A 584 33.38 -25.03 35.13
N GLY A 585 32.16 -25.19 35.63
CA GLY A 585 31.85 -25.74 36.97
C GLY A 585 32.12 -27.24 37.07
N GLY A 586 31.77 -27.97 36.01
CA GLY A 586 31.92 -29.42 35.94
C GLY A 586 30.64 -30.13 36.35
N GLY A 587 30.75 -31.37 36.85
CA GLY A 587 29.57 -32.15 37.26
C GLY A 587 29.07 -31.84 38.69
N GLY A 588 29.42 -30.69 39.27
CA GLY A 588 29.10 -30.27 40.63
C GLY A 588 27.89 -29.33 40.68
N ASN A 589 27.43 -28.97 41.88
CA ASN A 589 26.54 -27.81 42.03
C ASN A 589 27.43 -26.61 42.32
N ASP A 590 27.58 -25.75 41.34
CA ASP A 590 28.60 -24.73 41.32
C ASP A 590 27.98 -23.34 41.46
N THR A 591 28.75 -22.41 42.02
CA THR A 591 28.36 -21.00 42.12
C THR A 591 29.46 -20.16 41.50
N PHE A 592 29.13 -19.48 40.41
CA PHE A 592 30.00 -18.50 39.78
C PHE A 592 29.43 -17.10 39.95
N THR A 593 30.32 -16.19 40.30
CA THR A 593 30.04 -14.76 40.34
C THR A 593 31.06 -14.07 39.47
N GLY A 594 30.53 -13.41 38.46
CA GLY A 594 31.18 -12.59 37.46
C GLY A 594 31.80 -11.31 38.00
N THR A 595 32.14 -10.41 37.09
CA THR A 595 32.74 -9.10 37.32
C THR A 595 31.83 -7.99 36.81
N GLY A 596 32.33 -6.75 36.75
CA GLY A 596 31.60 -5.66 36.06
C GLY A 596 32.03 -5.51 34.61
N GLY A 597 32.58 -6.57 34.01
CA GLY A 597 32.95 -6.66 32.60
C GLY A 597 32.49 -8.00 32.04
N MET A 598 32.65 -8.23 30.73
CA MET A 598 31.99 -9.36 30.06
C MET A 598 32.59 -10.73 30.43
N ASP A 599 31.77 -11.59 30.99
CA ASP A 599 32.15 -12.89 31.53
C ASP A 599 31.62 -14.04 30.65
N SER A 600 32.23 -15.23 30.75
CA SER A 600 31.70 -16.47 30.14
C SER A 600 31.69 -17.62 31.14
N LEU A 601 30.49 -18.00 31.58
CA LEU A 601 30.28 -18.96 32.68
C LEU A 601 29.49 -20.19 32.19
N SER A 602 29.93 -21.39 32.52
CA SER A 602 29.23 -22.66 32.21
C SER A 602 29.12 -23.54 33.45
N GLY A 603 27.90 -23.81 33.89
CA GLY A 603 27.60 -24.75 35.00
C GLY A 603 27.92 -26.20 34.64
N GLU A 604 27.66 -26.60 33.40
CA GLU A 604 27.72 -27.99 32.89
C GLU A 604 26.70 -28.93 33.51
N GLY A 605 26.91 -29.51 34.68
CA GLY A 605 26.00 -30.51 35.22
C GLY A 605 25.85 -30.45 36.71
N GLY A 606 24.66 -30.11 37.18
CA GLY A 606 24.33 -29.91 38.59
C GLY A 606 23.32 -28.78 38.72
N ASN A 607 22.97 -28.40 39.94
CA ASN A 607 22.10 -27.24 40.14
C ASN A 607 22.97 -26.02 40.37
N ASP A 608 23.21 -25.26 39.32
CA ASP A 608 24.21 -24.21 39.29
C ASP A 608 23.60 -22.82 39.51
N THR A 609 24.40 -21.91 40.06
CA THR A 609 24.06 -20.48 40.16
C THR A 609 25.14 -19.67 39.48
N LEU A 610 24.79 -19.03 38.37
CA LEU A 610 25.69 -18.19 37.57
C LEU A 610 25.20 -16.75 37.65
N LEU A 611 26.05 -15.85 38.15
CA LEU A 611 25.78 -14.42 38.25
C LEU A 611 26.81 -13.69 37.38
N GLY A 612 26.38 -12.92 36.39
CA GLY A 612 27.24 -12.11 35.52
C GLY A 612 27.64 -10.77 36.15
N LEU A 613 26.65 -10.05 36.69
CA LEU A 613 26.73 -8.73 37.35
C LEU A 613 26.73 -7.53 36.39
N GLY A 614 27.80 -7.24 35.66
CA GLY A 614 27.80 -6.12 34.72
C GLY A 614 28.72 -6.40 33.55
N GLY A 615 28.44 -5.84 32.37
CA GLY A 615 29.09 -6.20 31.11
C GLY A 615 28.34 -7.30 30.38
N ASN A 616 28.58 -7.42 29.06
CA ASN A 616 27.85 -8.32 28.15
C ASN A 616 28.22 -9.82 28.31
N ASP A 617 27.60 -10.51 29.26
CA ASP A 617 27.95 -11.84 29.72
C ASP A 617 27.44 -12.99 28.82
N TYR A 618 28.06 -14.16 28.90
CA TYR A 618 27.58 -15.40 28.27
C TYR A 618 27.47 -16.53 29.29
N LEU A 619 26.24 -16.87 29.68
CA LEU A 619 25.94 -17.81 30.76
C LEU A 619 25.27 -19.09 30.23
N VAL A 620 25.83 -20.26 30.53
CA VAL A 620 25.27 -21.56 30.14
C VAL A 620 25.01 -22.43 31.37
N GLY A 621 23.74 -22.69 31.68
CA GLY A 621 23.35 -23.48 32.84
C GLY A 621 23.72 -24.96 32.72
N GLY A 622 23.53 -25.54 31.54
CA GLY A 622 23.73 -26.98 31.35
C GLY A 622 22.61 -27.82 31.98
N PHE A 623 22.92 -29.02 32.46
CA PHE A 623 21.93 -29.95 33.03
C PHE A 623 21.65 -29.64 34.51
N GLY A 624 20.38 -29.59 34.91
CA GLY A 624 19.98 -29.49 36.32
C GLY A 624 18.83 -28.50 36.52
N ASP A 625 18.64 -28.01 37.74
CA ASP A 625 17.78 -26.85 37.99
C ASP A 625 18.69 -25.65 38.27
N ASN A 626 18.83 -24.78 37.27
CA ASN A 626 19.84 -23.72 37.28
C ASN A 626 19.23 -22.35 37.55
N ARG A 627 20.04 -21.44 38.10
CA ARG A 627 19.74 -20.01 38.21
C ARG A 627 20.82 -19.23 37.47
N LEU A 628 20.44 -18.51 36.41
CA LEU A 628 21.30 -17.62 35.65
C LEU A 628 20.78 -16.19 35.83
N GLU A 629 21.67 -15.27 36.18
CA GLU A 629 21.41 -13.83 36.23
C GLU A 629 22.49 -13.13 35.41
N GLY A 630 22.11 -12.45 34.33
CA GLY A 630 22.99 -11.64 33.48
C GLY A 630 23.53 -10.45 34.26
N GLY A 631 22.77 -9.37 34.40
CA GLY A 631 23.18 -8.24 35.23
C GLY A 631 22.86 -6.89 34.62
N GLU A 632 23.86 -6.02 34.50
CA GLU A 632 23.81 -4.79 33.71
C GLU A 632 24.51 -5.04 32.37
N ASP A 633 24.06 -4.36 31.31
CA ASP A 633 24.52 -4.51 29.92
C ASP A 633 23.97 -5.77 29.20
N ASN A 634 24.37 -6.00 27.94
CA ASN A 634 23.68 -6.91 27.01
C ASN A 634 24.20 -8.36 27.11
N ASP A 635 23.45 -9.22 27.78
CA ASP A 635 23.84 -10.58 28.11
C ASP A 635 23.31 -11.65 27.14
N THR A 636 23.89 -12.85 27.19
CA THR A 636 23.40 -14.04 26.48
C THR A 636 23.30 -15.23 27.43
N LEU A 637 22.07 -15.68 27.69
CA LEU A 637 21.78 -16.75 28.65
C LEU A 637 21.24 -17.99 27.93
N MET A 638 21.78 -19.17 28.26
CA MET A 638 21.33 -20.46 27.73
C MET A 638 20.99 -21.47 28.81
N GLY A 639 19.72 -21.86 28.86
CA GLY A 639 19.18 -22.93 29.73
C GLY A 639 19.01 -24.24 28.97
N GLY A 640 19.01 -25.36 29.71
CA GLY A 640 18.87 -26.70 29.13
C GLY A 640 18.46 -27.80 30.13
N GLY A 641 18.15 -27.40 31.36
CA GLY A 641 17.76 -28.21 32.50
C GLY A 641 16.25 -28.38 32.65
N SER A 642 15.76 -28.66 33.87
CA SER A 642 14.31 -28.87 34.13
C SER A 642 13.60 -27.62 34.67
N HIS A 643 14.04 -27.09 35.82
CA HIS A 643 13.43 -25.93 36.46
C HIS A 643 14.38 -24.74 36.44
N ASP A 644 14.77 -24.31 35.24
CA ASP A 644 15.71 -23.21 35.09
C ASP A 644 15.03 -21.84 35.29
N LEU A 645 15.75 -20.93 35.95
CA LEU A 645 15.39 -19.52 36.11
C LEU A 645 16.46 -18.67 35.44
N LEU A 646 16.10 -17.96 34.38
CA LEU A 646 17.01 -17.11 33.59
C LEU A 646 16.51 -15.67 33.67
N TYR A 647 17.37 -14.78 34.17
CA TYR A 647 17.10 -13.35 34.28
C TYR A 647 18.18 -12.60 33.49
N GLY A 648 17.79 -11.82 32.49
CA GLY A 648 18.68 -10.96 31.71
C GLY A 648 19.22 -9.84 32.58
N GLY A 649 18.38 -8.86 32.93
CA GLY A 649 18.74 -7.78 33.84
C GLY A 649 18.45 -6.42 33.22
N ASN A 650 19.41 -5.49 33.25
CA ASN A 650 19.32 -4.27 32.46
C ASN A 650 20.22 -4.44 31.23
N GLY A 651 19.78 -4.03 30.04
CA GLY A 651 20.50 -4.24 28.79
C GLY A 651 19.63 -5.01 27.81
N ASN A 652 20.08 -5.10 26.57
CA ASN A 652 19.38 -5.82 25.50
C ASN A 652 19.89 -7.27 25.46
N ASP A 653 19.18 -8.17 26.11
CA ASP A 653 19.62 -9.53 26.41
C ASP A 653 19.15 -10.56 25.39
N ILE A 654 19.87 -11.67 25.26
CA ILE A 654 19.49 -12.83 24.45
C ILE A 654 19.32 -14.05 25.35
N ILE A 655 18.08 -14.47 25.58
CA ILE A 655 17.77 -15.60 26.47
C ILE A 655 17.21 -16.76 25.64
N THR A 656 17.91 -17.89 25.65
CA THR A 656 17.50 -19.10 24.90
C THR A 656 17.33 -20.31 25.83
N TYR A 657 16.19 -20.97 25.72
CA TYR A 657 15.95 -22.25 26.37
C TYR A 657 15.95 -23.41 25.36
N SER A 658 16.93 -24.31 25.47
CA SER A 658 17.04 -25.50 24.63
C SER A 658 17.22 -26.79 25.43
N PRO A 659 16.16 -27.60 25.63
CA PRO A 659 16.24 -28.78 26.47
C PRO A 659 17.13 -29.85 25.86
N VAL A 660 18.03 -30.42 26.65
CA VAL A 660 18.84 -31.57 26.23
C VAL A 660 18.03 -32.85 26.44
N LEU A 661 17.69 -33.54 25.34
CA LEU A 661 16.93 -34.79 25.38
C LEU A 661 17.58 -35.83 26.32
N PRO A 662 16.80 -36.55 27.17
CA PRO A 662 15.35 -36.76 27.07
C PRO A 662 14.50 -35.86 28.01
N TYR A 663 15.05 -34.79 28.58
CA TYR A 663 14.35 -33.93 29.55
C TYR A 663 13.43 -32.92 28.84
N GLY A 664 12.26 -32.61 29.41
CA GLY A 664 11.15 -31.94 28.72
C GLY A 664 9.80 -32.59 29.03
N THR A 665 9.52 -32.79 30.32
CA THR A 665 8.22 -33.30 30.79
C THR A 665 7.26 -32.14 31.08
N PRO A 666 5.93 -32.36 31.07
CA PRO A 666 4.96 -31.32 31.42
C PRO A 666 5.03 -30.80 32.85
N THR A 667 5.82 -31.42 33.72
CA THR A 667 6.02 -30.95 35.10
C THR A 667 7.14 -29.93 35.25
N ASP A 668 7.98 -29.78 34.23
CA ASP A 668 9.12 -28.87 34.22
C ASP A 668 8.59 -27.43 34.06
N THR A 669 9.14 -26.48 34.84
CA THR A 669 8.74 -25.06 34.80
C THR A 669 9.94 -24.18 34.57
N VAL A 670 9.91 -23.37 33.51
CA VAL A 670 11.02 -22.49 33.11
C VAL A 670 10.56 -21.04 33.12
N LEU A 671 11.40 -20.15 33.63
CA LEU A 671 11.22 -18.69 33.54
C LEU A 671 12.35 -18.10 32.69
N LEU A 672 11.97 -17.32 31.68
CA LEU A 672 12.84 -16.41 30.95
C LEU A 672 12.31 -15.01 31.24
N ASP A 673 13.14 -14.18 31.85
CA ASP A 673 12.84 -12.81 32.26
C ASP A 673 13.91 -11.91 31.65
N GLY A 674 13.53 -11.05 30.69
CA GLY A 674 14.43 -10.15 29.98
C GLY A 674 14.91 -9.04 30.92
N GLY A 675 14.01 -8.18 31.35
CA GLY A 675 14.27 -7.11 32.31
C GLY A 675 14.15 -5.73 31.66
N ASP A 676 15.06 -4.80 31.93
CA ASP A 676 15.04 -3.46 31.32
C ASP A 676 15.92 -3.46 30.05
N GLY A 677 15.36 -3.37 28.86
CA GLY A 677 16.07 -3.26 27.58
C GLY A 677 15.26 -3.88 26.45
N ASP A 678 15.77 -3.81 25.22
CA ASP A 678 15.15 -4.44 24.05
C ASP A 678 15.65 -5.90 23.94
N ASP A 679 14.94 -6.84 24.56
CA ASP A 679 15.40 -8.21 24.77
C ASP A 679 14.97 -9.20 23.67
N GLN A 680 15.67 -10.33 23.56
CA GLN A 680 15.32 -11.43 22.67
C GLN A 680 15.19 -12.74 23.46
N LEU A 681 13.96 -13.21 23.64
CA LEU A 681 13.67 -14.42 24.40
C LEU A 681 13.18 -15.53 23.45
N SER A 682 13.76 -16.73 23.56
CA SER A 682 13.35 -17.87 22.73
C SER A 682 13.35 -19.21 23.46
N SER A 683 12.39 -20.07 23.08
CA SER A 683 12.41 -21.49 23.47
C SER A 683 12.39 -22.39 22.24
N SER A 684 13.04 -23.55 22.33
CA SER A 684 12.94 -24.62 21.31
C SER A 684 11.99 -25.74 21.75
N SER A 685 11.62 -26.65 20.83
CA SER A 685 10.52 -27.60 21.00
C SER A 685 10.54 -28.38 22.33
N THR A 686 9.75 -27.91 23.30
CA THR A 686 9.65 -28.44 24.67
C THR A 686 8.21 -28.80 25.05
N ASN A 687 8.02 -29.73 26.00
CA ASN A 687 6.72 -29.94 26.66
C ASN A 687 6.65 -29.27 28.04
N ALA A 688 7.68 -28.53 28.46
CA ALA A 688 7.70 -27.80 29.72
C ALA A 688 6.66 -26.67 29.75
N THR A 689 6.28 -26.23 30.96
CA THR A 689 5.55 -24.97 31.14
C THR A 689 6.56 -23.83 31.13
N VAL A 690 6.47 -22.93 30.15
CA VAL A 690 7.42 -21.81 29.99
C VAL A 690 6.70 -20.50 30.25
N THR A 691 7.31 -19.64 31.06
CA THR A 691 6.88 -18.25 31.27
C THR A 691 7.93 -17.33 30.66
N PHE A 692 7.49 -16.46 29.77
CA PHE A 692 8.28 -15.36 29.22
C PHE A 692 7.83 -14.06 29.89
N VAL A 693 8.80 -13.28 30.34
CA VAL A 693 8.62 -11.91 30.81
C VAL A 693 9.61 -11.08 29.99
N GLY A 694 9.11 -10.20 29.12
CA GLY A 694 9.97 -9.29 28.34
C GLY A 694 10.56 -8.24 29.26
N GLY A 695 9.71 -7.34 29.75
CA GLY A 695 10.07 -6.37 30.78
C GLY A 695 9.84 -4.94 30.30
N ALA A 696 10.87 -4.10 30.25
CA ALA A 696 10.77 -2.71 29.79
C ALA A 696 11.69 -2.47 28.60
N GLY A 697 11.15 -2.25 27.42
CA GLY A 697 11.86 -2.06 26.16
C GLY A 697 11.04 -2.72 25.05
N ASN A 698 11.57 -2.72 23.83
CA ASN A 698 10.89 -3.33 22.68
C ASN A 698 11.38 -4.76 22.49
N ASP A 699 10.69 -5.72 23.09
CA ASP A 699 11.17 -7.10 23.20
C ASP A 699 10.78 -7.96 22.01
N ILE A 700 11.59 -8.98 21.70
CA ILE A 700 11.31 -10.00 20.69
C ILE A 700 11.18 -11.36 21.37
N ILE A 701 9.95 -11.88 21.44
CA ILE A 701 9.64 -13.14 22.10
C ILE A 701 9.26 -14.18 21.04
N THR A 702 10.07 -15.24 20.93
CA THR A 702 9.84 -16.36 20.00
C THR A 702 9.49 -17.65 20.75
N VAL A 703 8.26 -18.12 20.55
CA VAL A 703 7.69 -19.26 21.28
C VAL A 703 7.58 -20.50 20.38
N ASP A 704 8.44 -21.50 20.59
CA ASP A 704 8.33 -22.84 19.97
C ASP A 704 8.16 -23.96 21.02
N GLY A 705 7.22 -24.89 20.82
CA GLY A 705 6.97 -26.05 21.72
C GLY A 705 5.53 -26.58 21.74
N PHE A 706 5.26 -27.63 22.53
CA PHE A 706 3.92 -28.25 22.69
C PHE A 706 3.39 -28.19 24.14
N GLY A 707 4.07 -27.49 25.04
CA GLY A 707 3.63 -27.24 26.42
C GLY A 707 2.70 -26.02 26.57
N THR A 708 2.27 -25.71 27.80
CA THR A 708 1.55 -24.47 28.13
C THR A 708 2.54 -23.32 28.20
N VAL A 709 2.27 -22.23 27.49
CA VAL A 709 3.12 -21.03 27.51
C VAL A 709 2.33 -19.81 28.00
N THR A 710 2.93 -19.05 28.91
CA THR A 710 2.47 -17.73 29.33
C THR A 710 3.49 -16.69 28.90
N VAL A 711 3.03 -15.58 28.34
CA VAL A 711 3.86 -14.43 27.96
C VAL A 711 3.35 -13.19 28.69
N ASP A 712 4.27 -12.41 29.24
CA ASP A 712 4.09 -11.04 29.70
C ASP A 712 5.11 -10.22 28.93
N ALA A 713 4.70 -9.42 27.95
CA ALA A 713 5.64 -8.72 27.07
C ALA A 713 6.20 -7.48 27.80
N GLY A 714 5.34 -6.58 28.28
CA GLY A 714 5.69 -5.61 29.30
C GLY A 714 5.47 -4.17 28.86
N ILE A 715 6.45 -3.29 29.02
CA ILE A 715 6.35 -1.89 28.59
C ILE A 715 7.25 -1.70 27.38
N GLY A 716 6.70 -1.22 26.27
CA GLY A 716 7.42 -0.97 25.02
C GLY A 716 6.66 -1.57 23.85
N ASN A 717 7.21 -1.47 22.64
CA ASN A 717 6.58 -1.98 21.43
C ASN A 717 7.11 -3.40 21.17
N ASP A 718 6.45 -4.39 21.74
CA ASP A 718 6.96 -5.76 21.77
C ASP A 718 6.58 -6.56 20.53
N ARG A 719 7.30 -7.63 20.25
CA ARG A 719 7.05 -8.56 19.16
C ARG A 719 6.99 -9.99 19.66
N VAL A 720 5.79 -10.57 19.69
CA VAL A 720 5.57 -11.97 20.09
C VAL A 720 5.25 -12.84 18.87
N THR A 721 6.14 -13.77 18.51
CA THR A 721 5.92 -14.76 17.43
C THR A 721 5.82 -16.17 18.00
N MET A 722 4.79 -16.93 17.62
CA MET A 722 4.56 -18.28 18.14
C MET A 722 4.36 -19.36 17.08
N SER A 723 4.79 -20.58 17.39
CA SER A 723 4.62 -21.79 16.58
C SER A 723 3.94 -22.95 17.34
N ASN A 724 3.50 -22.72 18.58
CA ASN A 724 3.00 -23.74 19.50
C ASN A 724 1.47 -23.95 19.42
N SER A 725 0.92 -24.75 20.34
CA SER A 725 -0.51 -25.08 20.40
C SER A 725 -1.36 -24.14 21.27
N PHE A 726 -0.85 -23.65 22.40
CA PHE A 726 -1.65 -22.78 23.26
C PHE A 726 -0.77 -21.78 24.02
N THR A 727 -1.06 -20.49 23.82
CA THR A 727 -0.35 -19.39 24.48
C THR A 727 -1.35 -18.39 25.02
N THR A 728 -1.19 -18.02 26.29
CA THR A 728 -1.85 -16.84 26.87
C THR A 728 -0.81 -15.74 27.00
N MET A 729 -1.12 -14.54 26.51
CA MET A 729 -0.21 -13.40 26.57
C MET A 729 -0.89 -12.16 27.14
N THR A 730 -0.11 -11.40 27.88
CA THR A 730 -0.37 -10.00 28.26
C THR A 730 0.69 -9.19 27.54
N LEU A 731 0.28 -8.18 26.77
CA LEU A 731 1.20 -7.39 25.95
C LEU A 731 1.70 -6.17 26.72
N GLY A 732 0.85 -5.59 27.57
CA GLY A 732 1.20 -4.46 28.40
C GLY A 732 1.05 -3.14 27.65
N ALA A 733 2.06 -2.27 27.70
CA ALA A 733 1.94 -0.89 27.25
C ALA A 733 2.90 -0.55 26.10
N GLY A 734 2.36 -0.42 24.90
CA GLY A 734 3.05 0.08 23.71
C GLY A 734 2.26 -0.34 22.48
N ALA A 735 2.86 -0.21 21.30
CA ALA A 735 2.30 -0.68 20.03
C ALA A 735 2.87 -2.05 19.70
N ASP A 736 2.21 -3.09 20.20
CA ASP A 736 2.73 -4.44 20.20
C ASP A 736 2.39 -5.20 18.91
N ILE A 737 3.24 -6.15 18.53
CA ILE A 737 3.10 -6.98 17.33
C ILE A 737 3.02 -8.45 17.71
N VAL A 738 1.89 -9.09 17.40
CA VAL A 738 1.69 -10.52 17.64
C VAL A 738 1.62 -11.29 16.32
N GLY A 739 2.23 -12.47 16.24
CA GLY A 739 2.24 -13.28 15.02
C GLY A 739 2.26 -14.80 15.26
N MET A 740 1.66 -15.57 14.34
CA MET A 740 1.63 -17.05 14.40
C MET A 740 2.31 -17.71 13.18
N ARG A 741 3.46 -18.36 13.35
CA ARG A 741 4.31 -18.83 12.24
C ARG A 741 3.91 -20.19 11.64
N PHE A 742 3.32 -21.13 12.39
CA PHE A 742 2.98 -22.46 11.86
C PHE A 742 1.58 -22.95 12.26
N TYR A 743 0.74 -23.27 11.26
CA TYR A 743 -0.57 -23.90 11.44
C TYR A 743 -0.66 -25.21 10.65
N THR A 744 -0.25 -26.34 11.23
CA THR A 744 -0.27 -27.64 10.52
C THR A 744 -1.43 -28.54 10.97
N PHE A 745 -2.22 -28.98 9.99
CA PHE A 745 -3.14 -30.15 9.95
C PHE A 745 -4.66 -29.96 10.15
N THR A 746 -5.34 -30.91 9.51
CA THR A 746 -6.76 -31.06 9.15
C THR A 746 -7.66 -31.58 10.27
N THR A 747 -7.38 -31.28 11.54
CA THR A 747 -8.26 -31.68 12.66
C THR A 747 -8.43 -30.58 13.70
N PRO A 748 -9.61 -30.46 14.36
CA PRO A 748 -10.02 -29.26 15.11
C PRO A 748 -9.36 -29.05 16.49
N LEU A 749 -8.20 -29.64 16.77
CA LEU A 749 -7.56 -29.50 18.08
C LEU A 749 -6.56 -28.34 18.10
N GLU A 750 -7.04 -27.25 18.69
CA GLU A 750 -6.33 -26.43 19.70
C GLU A 750 -4.97 -25.83 19.31
N GLN A 751 -4.93 -25.04 18.24
CA GLN A 751 -3.97 -23.93 18.12
C GLN A 751 -4.69 -22.61 18.38
N ARG A 752 -4.53 -22.01 19.56
CA ARG A 752 -5.22 -20.78 19.96
C ARG A 752 -4.30 -19.83 20.71
N MET A 753 -4.24 -18.58 20.26
CA MET A 753 -3.71 -17.48 21.04
C MET A 753 -4.81 -16.80 21.86
N ILE A 754 -4.51 -16.48 23.12
CA ILE A 754 -5.36 -15.67 23.98
C ILE A 754 -4.57 -14.43 24.39
N VAL A 755 -5.08 -13.25 24.05
CA VAL A 755 -4.52 -11.97 24.50
C VAL A 755 -5.43 -11.39 25.57
N THR A 756 -4.86 -11.04 26.73
CA THR A 756 -5.62 -10.63 27.92
C THR A 756 -5.94 -9.14 27.98
N ASP A 757 -5.16 -8.30 27.28
CA ASP A 757 -5.15 -6.84 27.41
C ASP A 757 -4.97 -6.06 26.09
N TRP A 758 -5.38 -6.65 24.96
CA TRP A 758 -5.29 -6.04 23.62
C TRP A 758 -5.75 -4.58 23.56
N GLN A 759 -4.91 -3.71 23.02
CA GLN A 759 -5.16 -2.29 22.78
C GLN A 759 -5.45 -2.04 21.30
N ALA A 760 -6.72 -2.02 20.93
CA ALA A 760 -7.10 -1.87 19.53
C ALA A 760 -6.72 -0.49 18.95
N GLY A 761 -6.22 -0.48 17.71
CA GLY A 761 -5.66 0.67 17.02
C GLY A 761 -4.24 1.05 17.45
N VAL A 762 -3.67 0.30 18.40
CA VAL A 762 -2.30 0.46 18.90
C VAL A 762 -1.53 -0.83 18.61
N ASP A 763 -2.06 -1.98 19.05
CA ASP A 763 -1.48 -3.30 18.79
C ASP A 763 -1.80 -3.79 17.37
N THR A 764 -0.91 -4.62 16.82
CA THR A 764 -0.99 -5.16 15.47
C THR A 764 -0.86 -6.68 15.44
N LEU A 765 -1.77 -7.36 14.76
CA LEU A 765 -1.69 -8.78 14.48
C LEU A 765 -1.09 -9.02 13.09
N MET A 766 0.08 -9.66 13.04
CA MET A 766 0.71 -10.08 11.80
C MET A 766 0.06 -11.32 11.20
N LEU A 767 -0.26 -11.23 9.91
CA LEU A 767 -0.96 -12.26 9.14
C LEU A 767 0.06 -12.99 8.24
N TYR A 768 0.40 -14.25 8.55
CA TYR A 768 1.34 -15.05 7.73
C TYR A 768 0.62 -15.65 6.49
N ARG A 769 0.33 -14.76 5.53
CA ARG A 769 -0.65 -14.89 4.42
C ARG A 769 -0.55 -16.16 3.56
N SER A 770 0.65 -16.61 3.19
CA SER A 770 0.84 -17.78 2.28
C SER A 770 0.74 -19.12 2.99
N GLU A 771 0.91 -19.15 4.30
CA GLU A 771 0.98 -20.38 5.10
C GLU A 771 -0.40 -20.75 5.66
N TRP A 772 -1.29 -19.75 5.76
CA TRP A 772 -2.63 -19.92 6.30
C TRP A 772 -3.74 -20.05 5.24
N MET A 773 -3.53 -19.81 3.96
CA MET A 773 -4.68 -19.74 3.04
C MET A 773 -4.36 -20.44 1.73
N THR A 774 -5.11 -21.49 1.42
CA THR A 774 -4.86 -22.25 0.18
C THR A 774 -5.42 -21.47 -1.00
N GLY A 775 -4.56 -21.14 -1.97
CA GLY A 775 -4.97 -20.42 -3.18
C GLY A 775 -5.11 -18.91 -3.00
N TYR A 776 -4.87 -18.36 -1.81
CA TYR A 776 -4.73 -16.92 -1.61
C TYR A 776 -3.43 -16.43 -2.26
N THR A 777 -3.50 -15.36 -3.04
CA THR A 777 -2.35 -14.82 -3.78
C THR A 777 -2.05 -13.37 -3.41
N SER A 778 -3.08 -12.53 -3.23
CA SER A 778 -2.99 -11.13 -2.79
C SER A 778 -4.39 -10.58 -2.47
N GLY A 779 -4.49 -9.41 -1.83
CA GLY A 779 -5.75 -8.71 -1.52
C GLY A 779 -6.17 -8.83 -0.05
N ASN A 780 -7.20 -8.09 0.39
CA ASN A 780 -7.63 -8.11 1.78
C ASN A 780 -8.24 -9.50 2.14
N PRO A 781 -7.67 -10.29 3.08
CA PRO A 781 -8.13 -11.63 3.40
C PRO A 781 -9.51 -11.65 4.08
N PHE A 782 -9.87 -10.57 4.79
CA PHE A 782 -11.22 -10.35 5.28
C PHE A 782 -12.16 -10.12 4.10
N ALA A 783 -11.78 -9.31 3.10
CA ALA A 783 -12.59 -9.06 1.90
C ALA A 783 -12.65 -10.23 0.90
N LEU A 784 -11.84 -11.28 1.08
CA LEU A 784 -11.80 -12.46 0.21
C LEU A 784 -12.40 -13.74 0.80
N GLY A 785 -12.91 -13.73 2.04
CA GLY A 785 -13.63 -14.87 2.61
C GLY A 785 -12.78 -15.77 3.48
N TYR A 786 -11.50 -15.44 3.63
CA TYR A 786 -10.57 -16.30 4.35
C TYR A 786 -10.52 -16.00 5.86
N MET A 787 -10.92 -14.81 6.29
CA MET A 787 -10.85 -14.39 7.69
C MET A 787 -12.08 -13.59 8.13
N TRP A 788 -12.47 -13.72 9.41
CA TRP A 788 -13.65 -13.07 9.99
C TRP A 788 -13.44 -12.76 11.48
N LEU A 789 -13.85 -11.57 11.95
CA LEU A 789 -13.93 -11.20 13.38
C LEU A 789 -15.34 -11.28 13.96
N LEU A 790 -15.48 -11.89 15.13
CA LEU A 790 -16.76 -12.10 15.79
C LEU A 790 -16.70 -11.64 17.25
N GLN A 791 -17.69 -10.85 17.69
CA GLN A 791 -17.90 -10.59 19.12
C GLN A 791 -18.50 -11.85 19.78
N ASP A 792 -17.81 -12.40 20.77
CA ASP A 792 -18.21 -13.58 21.55
C ASP A 792 -18.30 -13.21 23.03
N GLY A 793 -19.46 -12.70 23.46
CA GLY A 793 -19.63 -12.15 24.80
C GLY A 793 -18.77 -10.89 25.01
N ALA A 794 -17.92 -10.89 26.03
CA ALA A 794 -16.99 -9.79 26.32
C ALA A 794 -15.70 -9.85 25.49
N ASP A 795 -15.48 -10.92 24.74
CA ASP A 795 -14.25 -11.16 23.98
C ASP A 795 -14.49 -10.96 22.47
N VAL A 796 -13.42 -10.75 21.72
CA VAL A 796 -13.41 -10.78 20.25
C VAL A 796 -12.65 -12.01 19.78
N VAL A 797 -13.19 -12.72 18.79
CA VAL A 797 -12.61 -13.94 18.25
C VAL A 797 -12.31 -13.75 16.77
N LEU A 798 -11.05 -13.98 16.39
CA LEU A 798 -10.64 -14.06 14.99
C LEU A 798 -10.75 -15.49 14.49
N ARG A 799 -11.45 -15.67 13.38
CA ARG A 799 -11.66 -16.96 12.73
C ARG A 799 -11.10 -16.96 11.32
N ARG A 800 -10.70 -18.15 10.87
CA ARG A 800 -10.19 -18.41 9.52
C ARG A 800 -10.96 -19.51 8.82
N ASP A 801 -11.19 -19.32 7.53
CA ASP A 801 -11.53 -20.36 6.57
C ASP A 801 -10.28 -20.74 5.75
N TYR A 802 -9.92 -22.02 5.74
CA TYR A 802 -8.73 -22.54 5.07
C TYR A 802 -8.76 -22.40 3.54
N ASN A 803 -9.95 -22.40 2.94
CA ASN A 803 -10.17 -22.41 1.48
C ASN A 803 -10.90 -21.16 0.96
N GLY A 804 -11.44 -20.31 1.83
CA GLY A 804 -12.14 -19.06 1.50
C GLY A 804 -13.57 -19.26 0.98
N GLY A 805 -14.13 -20.47 1.07
CA GLY A 805 -15.42 -20.88 0.53
C GLY A 805 -16.60 -20.72 1.48
N GLY A 806 -16.36 -20.31 2.72
CA GLY A 806 -17.35 -20.10 3.78
C GLY A 806 -17.91 -21.38 4.39
N ASP A 807 -17.19 -22.52 4.29
CA ASP A 807 -17.71 -23.84 4.66
C ASP A 807 -17.22 -24.36 6.02
N GLN A 808 -16.03 -23.92 6.48
CA GLN A 808 -15.47 -24.30 7.78
C GLN A 808 -14.59 -23.19 8.38
N TYR A 809 -14.94 -22.72 9.58
CA TYR A 809 -14.20 -21.70 10.30
C TYR A 809 -13.51 -22.24 11.56
N TYR A 810 -12.25 -21.89 11.76
CA TYR A 810 -11.44 -22.22 12.94
C TYR A 810 -11.04 -20.97 13.71
N GLU A 811 -11.19 -20.99 15.04
CA GLU A 811 -10.73 -19.91 15.93
C GLU A 811 -9.21 -19.91 16.01
N MET A 812 -8.59 -18.78 15.63
CA MET A 812 -7.14 -18.57 15.67
C MET A 812 -6.73 -17.78 16.91
N ALA A 813 -7.47 -16.70 17.19
CA ALA A 813 -7.16 -15.78 18.27
C ALA A 813 -8.41 -15.41 19.05
N ARG A 814 -8.21 -15.15 20.34
CA ARG A 814 -9.19 -14.57 21.25
C ARG A 814 -8.59 -13.39 21.98
N PHE A 815 -9.23 -12.24 21.84
CA PHE A 815 -8.87 -10.99 22.52
C PHE A 815 -9.88 -10.77 23.66
N GLN A 816 -9.43 -10.86 24.90
CA GLN A 816 -10.31 -10.81 26.06
C GLN A 816 -10.77 -9.40 26.37
N ASN A 817 -11.99 -9.27 26.88
CA ASN A 817 -12.56 -7.99 27.35
C ASN A 817 -12.46 -6.82 26.34
N THR A 818 -12.42 -7.14 25.05
CA THR A 818 -12.25 -6.16 23.96
C THR A 818 -13.57 -6.02 23.19
N SER A 819 -13.84 -4.82 22.67
CA SER A 819 -14.99 -4.60 21.78
C SER A 819 -14.57 -4.75 20.33
N ILE A 820 -15.33 -5.50 19.55
CA ILE A 820 -15.10 -5.65 18.10
C ILE A 820 -15.08 -4.28 17.41
N SER A 821 -15.88 -3.31 17.88
CA SER A 821 -15.93 -1.95 17.33
C SER A 821 -14.66 -1.12 17.53
N SER A 822 -13.72 -1.59 18.35
CA SER A 822 -12.45 -0.89 18.60
C SER A 822 -11.35 -1.26 17.61
N PHE A 823 -11.47 -2.38 16.89
CA PHE A 823 -10.51 -2.79 15.86
C PHE A 823 -10.60 -1.86 14.65
N THR A 824 -9.50 -1.76 13.90
CA THR A 824 -9.33 -0.95 12.70
C THR A 824 -8.47 -1.70 11.69
N ALA A 825 -8.18 -1.07 10.55
CA ALA A 825 -7.22 -1.62 9.58
C ALA A 825 -5.79 -1.69 10.14
N ALA A 826 -5.42 -0.79 11.06
CA ALA A 826 -4.08 -0.75 11.66
C ALA A 826 -3.77 -2.05 12.43
N ASP A 827 -4.79 -2.60 13.10
CA ASP A 827 -4.67 -3.86 13.86
C ASP A 827 -4.34 -5.09 13.00
N PHE A 828 -4.49 -5.01 11.67
CA PHE A 828 -4.33 -6.13 10.75
C PHE A 828 -3.51 -5.75 9.50
N GLU A 829 -2.34 -5.12 9.68
CA GLU A 829 -1.41 -4.79 8.59
C GLU A 829 -2.02 -3.89 7.49
N GLY A 830 -2.96 -3.01 7.84
CA GLY A 830 -3.68 -2.15 6.91
C GLY A 830 -4.87 -2.82 6.22
N PHE A 831 -5.17 -4.08 6.52
CA PHE A 831 -6.38 -4.75 6.02
C PHE A 831 -7.57 -4.40 6.90
N ASN A 832 -8.51 -3.64 6.37
CA ASN A 832 -9.74 -3.33 7.11
C ASN A 832 -10.51 -4.65 7.40
N PRO A 833 -10.70 -5.02 8.67
CA PRO A 833 -11.35 -6.27 9.08
C PRO A 833 -12.86 -6.28 8.86
N PHE A 834 -13.46 -5.10 8.63
CA PHE A 834 -14.89 -4.92 8.39
C PHE A 834 -15.23 -4.85 6.90
N VAL A 835 -14.26 -5.08 6.02
CA VAL A 835 -14.52 -5.23 4.58
C VAL A 835 -14.98 -6.66 4.39
N ALA A 836 -16.30 -6.86 4.45
CA ALA A 836 -16.87 -8.19 4.36
C ALA A 836 -16.66 -8.81 2.96
N PRO A 837 -16.35 -10.11 2.87
CA PRO A 837 -16.28 -10.85 1.62
C PRO A 837 -17.64 -11.44 1.30
N MET A 838 -18.67 -10.65 1.01
CA MET A 838 -20.01 -11.22 1.11
C MET A 838 -20.87 -10.95 -0.11
N ILE A 839 -20.94 -12.01 -0.93
CA ILE A 839 -22.12 -12.49 -1.66
C ILE A 839 -23.29 -12.81 -0.68
N THR A 840 -23.24 -12.37 0.60
CA THR A 840 -24.30 -12.56 1.60
C THR A 840 -24.64 -11.24 2.29
N SER A 841 -25.91 -11.08 2.65
CA SER A 841 -26.47 -9.82 3.14
C SER A 841 -25.90 -9.39 4.49
N VAL A 842 -25.59 -8.10 4.65
CA VAL A 842 -25.28 -7.45 5.93
C VAL A 842 -26.58 -7.39 6.75
N MET A 843 -26.65 -8.13 7.86
CA MET A 843 -27.88 -8.24 8.65
C MET A 843 -27.91 -7.20 9.78
N GLY A 844 -28.96 -6.37 9.81
CA GLY A 844 -29.32 -5.55 10.97
C GLY A 844 -30.01 -6.39 12.05
N GLY A 845 -29.75 -6.06 13.30
CA GLY A 845 -30.43 -6.57 14.48
C GLY A 845 -31.77 -5.86 14.73
N ALA A 846 -32.37 -6.11 15.91
CA ALA A 846 -33.65 -5.51 16.30
C ALA A 846 -33.48 -4.19 17.10
N GLY A 847 -32.27 -3.64 17.12
CA GLY A 847 -31.92 -2.39 17.82
C GLY A 847 -31.41 -1.37 16.80
N ASN A 848 -31.06 -0.17 17.27
CA ASN A 848 -30.60 0.91 16.39
C ASN A 848 -29.19 0.59 15.87
N ASP A 849 -29.08 0.17 14.62
CA ASP A 849 -27.82 -0.26 14.03
C ASP A 849 -27.10 0.88 13.30
N PHE A 850 -25.78 0.89 13.38
CA PHE A 850 -24.93 1.75 12.56
C PHE A 850 -24.13 0.88 11.60
N LEU A 851 -24.56 0.84 10.33
CA LEU A 851 -24.02 -0.06 9.32
C LEU A 851 -23.35 0.74 8.19
N SER A 852 -22.26 0.23 7.65
CA SER A 852 -21.56 0.84 6.52
C SER A 852 -21.07 -0.23 5.55
N GLY A 853 -21.27 0.01 4.27
CA GLY A 853 -20.83 -0.85 3.18
C GLY A 853 -19.43 -0.48 2.67
N SER A 854 -19.07 -1.18 1.62
CA SER A 854 -17.75 -1.19 0.97
C SER A 854 -17.75 -0.29 -0.27
N THR A 855 -16.75 -0.42 -1.14
CA THR A 855 -16.77 0.21 -2.48
C THR A 855 -17.38 -0.69 -3.57
N LEU A 856 -18.02 -1.80 -3.17
CA LEU A 856 -18.72 -2.74 -4.04
C LEU A 856 -20.20 -2.78 -3.66
N ALA A 857 -21.05 -3.16 -4.62
CA ALA A 857 -22.48 -3.39 -4.40
C ALA A 857 -22.75 -4.32 -3.20
N ASN A 858 -23.49 -3.82 -2.22
CA ASN A 858 -23.83 -4.46 -0.96
C ASN A 858 -25.34 -4.66 -0.82
N VAL A 859 -25.74 -5.60 0.03
CA VAL A 859 -27.15 -5.84 0.36
C VAL A 859 -27.29 -5.82 1.89
N PHE A 860 -28.07 -4.89 2.41
CA PHE A 860 -28.41 -4.76 3.82
C PHE A 860 -29.82 -5.30 4.08
N ASP A 861 -29.96 -6.19 5.06
CA ASP A 861 -31.25 -6.72 5.52
C ASP A 861 -31.56 -6.16 6.91
N LEU A 862 -32.45 -5.17 6.92
CA LEU A 862 -32.82 -4.32 8.06
C LEU A 862 -34.23 -4.64 8.59
N ARG A 863 -34.78 -5.81 8.22
CA ARG A 863 -36.16 -6.19 8.58
C ARG A 863 -36.43 -6.36 10.06
N GLN A 864 -35.38 -6.52 10.87
CA GLN A 864 -35.52 -6.74 12.31
C GLN A 864 -35.92 -5.45 13.05
N GLY A 865 -35.72 -4.29 12.41
CA GLY A 865 -36.12 -2.96 12.86
C GLY A 865 -35.21 -2.34 13.91
N GLY A 866 -35.46 -1.07 14.21
CA GLY A 866 -34.54 -0.19 14.90
C GLY A 866 -34.73 1.22 14.34
N ASP A 867 -34.03 2.21 14.90
CA ASP A 867 -33.77 3.46 14.18
C ASP A 867 -32.37 3.35 13.58
N ASP A 868 -32.28 2.83 12.36
CA ASP A 868 -31.05 2.41 11.74
C ASP A 868 -30.39 3.53 10.95
N ARG A 869 -29.07 3.62 11.03
CA ARG A 869 -28.25 4.52 10.21
C ARG A 869 -27.32 3.68 9.35
N VAL A 870 -27.61 3.64 8.06
CA VAL A 870 -26.90 2.79 7.10
C VAL A 870 -26.30 3.63 5.98
N SER A 871 -25.05 3.30 5.60
CA SER A 871 -24.37 3.86 4.43
C SER A 871 -23.96 2.73 3.48
N GLY A 872 -24.28 2.84 2.20
CA GLY A 872 -23.89 1.85 1.18
C GLY A 872 -22.41 1.93 0.82
N GLY A 873 -21.88 3.15 0.71
CA GLY A 873 -20.47 3.37 0.44
C GLY A 873 -20.26 3.65 -1.04
N GLY A 874 -19.76 2.68 -1.80
CA GLY A 874 -19.75 2.75 -3.27
C GLY A 874 -20.20 1.44 -3.90
N GLY A 875 -20.68 1.49 -5.14
CA GLY A 875 -21.37 0.38 -5.80
C GLY A 875 -22.87 0.63 -5.90
N ASP A 876 -23.63 -0.35 -6.42
CA ASP A 876 -25.09 -0.28 -6.49
C ASP A 876 -25.69 -1.10 -5.33
N ASP A 877 -26.11 -0.43 -4.26
CA ASP A 877 -26.45 -1.04 -2.99
C ASP A 877 -27.96 -1.31 -2.82
N GLY A 878 -28.32 -2.30 -2.01
CA GLY A 878 -29.70 -2.66 -1.70
C GLY A 878 -30.00 -2.67 -0.21
N PHE A 879 -30.92 -1.83 0.25
CA PHE A 879 -31.34 -1.71 1.66
C PHE A 879 -32.76 -2.25 1.84
N PHE A 880 -32.89 -3.41 2.47
CA PHE A 880 -34.17 -4.09 2.59
C PHE A 880 -34.75 -4.01 4.01
N PHE A 881 -35.79 -3.19 4.20
CA PHE A 881 -36.42 -2.96 5.51
C PHE A 881 -37.70 -3.78 5.75
N GLY A 882 -38.29 -4.37 4.72
CA GLY A 882 -39.59 -5.06 4.87
C GLY A 882 -40.67 -4.11 5.43
N THR A 883 -41.11 -4.32 6.67
CA THR A 883 -42.10 -3.48 7.40
C THR A 883 -41.48 -2.46 8.35
N ALA A 884 -40.15 -2.44 8.48
CA ALA A 884 -39.45 -1.76 9.57
C ALA A 884 -39.05 -0.31 9.27
N PHE A 885 -39.18 0.17 8.03
CA PHE A 885 -38.70 1.51 7.67
C PHE A 885 -39.55 2.61 8.33
N THR A 886 -38.89 3.55 8.97
CA THR A 886 -39.50 4.68 9.68
C THR A 886 -38.82 5.99 9.32
N ALA A 887 -39.35 7.10 9.82
CA ALA A 887 -38.75 8.42 9.62
C ALA A 887 -37.48 8.63 10.46
N ALA A 888 -37.22 7.77 11.44
CA ALA A 888 -36.03 7.83 12.28
C ALA A 888 -34.81 7.15 11.65
N ASP A 889 -35.05 6.28 10.66
CA ASP A 889 -34.01 5.65 9.87
C ASP A 889 -33.31 6.66 8.95
N THR A 890 -32.03 6.43 8.67
CA THR A 890 -31.20 7.21 7.77
C THR A 890 -30.47 6.28 6.81
N VAL A 891 -30.76 6.40 5.51
CA VAL A 891 -30.08 5.66 4.44
C VAL A 891 -29.24 6.61 3.60
N ILE A 892 -27.95 6.33 3.48
CA ILE A 892 -27.05 7.00 2.56
C ILE A 892 -26.67 5.95 1.50
N GLY A 893 -27.04 6.10 0.24
CA GLY A 893 -26.64 5.13 -0.79
C GLY A 893 -25.14 5.22 -1.04
N GLY A 894 -24.68 6.37 -1.52
CA GLY A 894 -23.25 6.67 -1.64
C GLY A 894 -22.85 6.84 -3.10
N GLU A 895 -21.65 6.37 -3.46
CA GLU A 895 -21.13 6.42 -4.82
C GLU A 895 -21.66 5.24 -5.65
N GLY A 896 -22.79 5.41 -6.31
CA GLY A 896 -23.45 4.35 -7.07
C GLY A 896 -24.18 4.88 -8.30
N THR A 897 -24.63 3.97 -9.16
CA THR A 897 -25.59 4.33 -10.22
C THR A 897 -27.01 3.87 -9.90
N LEU A 898 -27.15 3.01 -8.88
CA LEU A 898 -28.41 2.37 -8.55
C LEU A 898 -28.49 1.84 -7.11
N ASP A 899 -28.51 2.74 -6.14
CA ASP A 899 -28.82 2.42 -4.75
C ASP A 899 -30.33 2.31 -4.52
N GLN A 900 -30.77 1.26 -3.83
CA GLN A 900 -32.18 0.87 -3.76
C GLN A 900 -32.68 0.60 -2.34
N ILE A 901 -33.81 1.19 -1.95
CA ILE A 901 -34.52 0.81 -0.73
C ILE A 901 -35.70 -0.10 -1.07
N GLY A 902 -35.71 -1.32 -0.55
CA GLY A 902 -36.77 -2.31 -0.72
C GLY A 902 -37.70 -2.39 0.50
N LEU A 903 -39.00 -2.19 0.27
CA LEU A 903 -40.05 -2.28 1.27
C LEU A 903 -41.03 -3.42 0.94
N GLN A 904 -41.48 -4.14 1.97
CA GLN A 904 -42.48 -5.19 1.84
C GLN A 904 -43.38 -5.23 3.07
N GLY A 905 -44.58 -4.64 2.97
CA GLY A 905 -45.54 -4.60 4.06
C GLY A 905 -46.53 -3.43 4.00
N ASN A 906 -47.36 -3.27 5.05
CA ASN A 906 -48.32 -2.17 5.11
C ASN A 906 -47.69 -0.89 5.70
N TYR A 907 -47.66 0.19 4.92
CA TYR A 907 -47.19 1.51 5.36
C TYR A 907 -48.37 2.49 5.38
N GLY A 908 -48.82 2.88 6.57
CA GLY A 908 -50.06 3.64 6.78
C GLY A 908 -49.94 5.17 6.76
N GLY A 909 -48.84 5.72 6.25
CA GLY A 909 -48.55 7.17 6.25
C GLY A 909 -47.14 7.50 6.73
N LEU A 910 -46.13 6.83 6.16
CA LEU A 910 -44.72 7.15 6.44
C LEU A 910 -44.39 8.51 5.82
N THR A 911 -43.88 9.44 6.63
CA THR A 911 -43.38 10.74 6.18
C THR A 911 -41.89 10.78 6.42
N LEU A 912 -41.10 10.85 5.36
CA LEU A 912 -39.65 10.90 5.45
C LEU A 912 -39.20 12.30 5.93
N GLY A 913 -38.13 12.34 6.72
CA GLY A 913 -37.41 13.57 7.00
C GLY A 913 -36.39 13.85 5.89
N GLU A 914 -35.88 15.08 5.82
CA GLU A 914 -34.87 15.48 4.80
C GLU A 914 -33.63 14.58 4.80
N ALA A 915 -33.25 14.04 5.98
CA ALA A 915 -32.10 13.16 6.14
C ALA A 915 -32.43 11.66 6.10
N SER A 916 -33.70 11.26 5.94
CA SER A 916 -34.08 9.83 5.99
C SER A 916 -33.51 9.02 4.82
N MET A 917 -33.28 9.68 3.68
CA MET A 917 -32.60 9.11 2.53
C MET A 917 -31.76 10.19 1.83
N THR A 918 -30.54 9.84 1.40
CA THR A 918 -29.64 10.71 0.63
C THR A 918 -28.83 9.86 -0.36
N GLY A 919 -28.74 10.30 -1.62
CA GLY A 919 -28.02 9.55 -2.66
C GLY A 919 -28.60 8.16 -2.87
N VAL A 920 -29.93 8.04 -2.99
CA VAL A 920 -30.63 6.77 -3.25
C VAL A 920 -31.40 6.94 -4.55
N GLU A 921 -31.12 6.10 -5.55
CA GLU A 921 -31.70 6.24 -6.90
C GLU A 921 -33.02 5.50 -7.07
N MET A 922 -33.36 4.54 -6.19
CA MET A 922 -34.56 3.72 -6.34
C MET A 922 -35.28 3.36 -5.03
N LEU A 923 -36.61 3.48 -5.04
CA LEU A 923 -37.50 2.85 -4.08
C LEU A 923 -38.22 1.67 -4.74
N VAL A 924 -38.27 0.52 -4.05
CA VAL A 924 -38.89 -0.72 -4.53
C VAL A 924 -39.95 -1.18 -3.54
N PHE A 925 -41.20 -1.28 -4.00
CA PHE A 925 -42.34 -1.72 -3.20
C PHE A 925 -42.82 -3.09 -3.68
N LEU A 926 -42.65 -4.10 -2.83
CA LEU A 926 -42.89 -5.50 -3.19
C LEU A 926 -44.33 -5.94 -2.85
N PRO A 927 -44.95 -6.81 -3.67
CA PRO A 927 -46.29 -7.32 -3.40
C PRO A 927 -46.26 -8.37 -2.28
N GLY A 928 -47.43 -8.63 -1.69
CA GLY A 928 -47.57 -9.63 -0.63
C GLY A 928 -47.30 -11.06 -1.06
N ASN A 929 -47.42 -11.38 -2.33
CA ASN A 929 -47.06 -12.71 -2.85
C ASN A 929 -45.59 -12.87 -3.25
N ASP A 930 -44.74 -11.86 -3.04
CA ASP A 930 -43.31 -12.02 -3.27
C ASP A 930 -42.67 -12.80 -2.11
N THR A 931 -42.53 -14.11 -2.32
CA THR A 931 -42.04 -15.03 -1.29
C THR A 931 -40.51 -14.97 -1.10
N ARG A 932 -39.77 -14.25 -1.95
CA ARG A 932 -38.29 -14.17 -1.87
C ARG A 932 -37.82 -13.63 -0.53
N PHE A 933 -38.67 -12.85 0.13
CA PHE A 933 -38.35 -12.12 1.36
C PHE A 933 -39.29 -12.44 2.54
N GLY A 934 -39.97 -13.60 2.49
CA GLY A 934 -40.70 -14.15 3.63
C GLY A 934 -42.20 -13.84 3.71
N ALA A 935 -42.77 -13.12 2.73
CA ALA A 935 -44.23 -12.90 2.66
C ALA A 935 -45.00 -14.15 2.19
N GLY A 936 -46.26 -14.28 2.62
CA GLY A 936 -47.15 -15.39 2.24
C GLY A 936 -47.96 -15.04 1.00
N SER A 937 -48.17 -16.01 0.09
CA SER A 937 -48.88 -15.78 -1.20
C SER A 937 -50.30 -15.18 -1.11
N ALA A 938 -50.90 -15.15 0.08
CA ALA A 938 -52.24 -14.62 0.35
C ALA A 938 -52.24 -13.21 0.99
N ASP A 939 -51.09 -12.68 1.40
CA ASP A 939 -50.99 -11.35 2.02
C ASP A 939 -51.25 -10.27 0.97
N SER A 940 -51.79 -9.12 1.37
CA SER A 940 -52.02 -7.95 0.51
C SER A 940 -51.47 -6.73 1.23
N TYR A 941 -50.60 -5.97 0.56
CA TYR A 941 -49.93 -4.82 1.14
C TYR A 941 -50.33 -3.52 0.43
N SER A 942 -50.49 -2.45 1.20
CA SER A 942 -50.72 -1.10 0.69
C SER A 942 -49.73 -0.12 1.31
N TYR A 943 -49.32 0.84 0.50
CA TYR A 943 -48.22 1.75 0.80
C TYR A 943 -48.72 3.19 0.76
N ASN A 944 -48.38 3.97 1.77
CA ASN A 944 -48.64 5.40 1.84
C ASN A 944 -47.37 6.10 2.35
N LEU A 945 -46.71 6.81 1.43
CA LEU A 945 -45.41 7.45 1.63
C LEU A 945 -45.48 8.93 1.22
N THR A 946 -44.92 9.80 2.05
CA THR A 946 -44.69 11.22 1.75
C THR A 946 -43.21 11.52 1.88
N THR A 947 -42.63 12.17 0.87
CA THR A 947 -41.23 12.61 0.86
C THR A 947 -41.07 14.03 1.41
N ALA A 948 -39.83 14.43 1.71
CA ALA A 948 -39.43 15.78 2.08
C ALA A 948 -38.43 16.35 1.07
N ASN A 949 -38.31 17.68 1.03
CA ASN A 949 -37.32 18.35 0.18
C ASN A 949 -35.89 17.93 0.57
N GLY A 950 -35.11 17.44 -0.39
CA GLY A 950 -33.75 16.95 -0.18
C GLY A 950 -33.63 15.43 -0.04
N ASN A 951 -34.76 14.70 -0.09
CA ASN A 951 -34.72 13.25 -0.29
C ASN A 951 -34.26 12.85 -1.70
N VAL A 952 -34.41 13.76 -2.66
CA VAL A 952 -33.86 13.65 -4.01
C VAL A 952 -32.88 14.81 -4.20
N GLY A 953 -31.68 14.55 -4.71
CA GLY A 953 -30.72 15.62 -4.97
C GLY A 953 -31.17 16.56 -6.08
N ALA A 954 -30.61 17.77 -6.10
CA ALA A 954 -30.96 18.78 -7.08
C ALA A 954 -30.64 18.32 -8.51
N ASN A 955 -31.66 18.30 -9.38
CA ASN A 955 -31.65 17.78 -10.75
C ASN A 955 -31.41 16.26 -10.87
N GLU A 956 -31.57 15.52 -9.78
CA GLU A 956 -31.58 14.06 -9.79
C GLU A 956 -33.01 13.54 -9.99
N THR A 957 -33.10 12.25 -10.31
CA THR A 957 -34.39 11.57 -10.51
C THR A 957 -34.46 10.35 -9.62
N LEU A 958 -35.43 10.31 -8.71
CA LEU A 958 -35.72 9.13 -7.91
C LEU A 958 -36.66 8.19 -8.66
N ARG A 959 -36.26 6.93 -8.84
CA ARG A 959 -37.12 5.88 -9.41
C ARG A 959 -38.01 5.28 -8.33
N VAL A 960 -39.31 5.28 -8.53
CA VAL A 960 -40.28 4.73 -7.57
C VAL A 960 -41.00 3.55 -8.22
N THR A 961 -40.63 2.32 -7.83
CA THR A 961 -41.06 1.10 -8.53
C THR A 961 -42.05 0.29 -7.69
N PHE A 962 -43.27 0.13 -8.21
CA PHE A 962 -44.34 -0.67 -7.60
C PHE A 962 -45.17 -1.40 -8.68
N ASN A 963 -44.58 -1.59 -9.86
CA ASN A 963 -45.17 -2.26 -11.02
C ASN A 963 -45.39 -3.77 -10.81
N THR A 964 -44.99 -4.33 -9.69
CA THR A 964 -45.33 -5.71 -9.30
C THR A 964 -46.54 -5.81 -8.37
N LEU A 965 -47.08 -4.67 -7.89
CA LEU A 965 -48.29 -4.67 -7.06
C LEU A 965 -49.51 -5.16 -7.84
N ARG A 966 -50.33 -5.96 -7.17
CA ARG A 966 -51.51 -6.63 -7.75
C ARG A 966 -52.77 -5.81 -7.53
N VAL A 967 -53.86 -6.24 -8.17
CA VAL A 967 -55.20 -5.73 -7.89
C VAL A 967 -55.50 -5.86 -6.39
N GLY A 968 -55.81 -4.73 -5.75
CA GLY A 968 -56.07 -4.63 -4.30
C GLY A 968 -54.86 -4.20 -3.46
N GLU A 969 -53.67 -4.06 -4.06
CA GLU A 969 -52.46 -3.53 -3.43
C GLU A 969 -52.20 -2.12 -3.97
N ASN A 970 -52.47 -1.10 -3.16
CA ASN A 970 -52.49 0.29 -3.62
C ASN A 970 -51.22 1.04 -3.21
N MET A 971 -50.75 1.94 -4.06
CA MET A 971 -49.71 2.92 -3.76
C MET A 971 -50.32 4.32 -3.57
N THR A 972 -49.96 4.99 -2.49
CA THR A 972 -50.11 6.44 -2.32
C THR A 972 -48.72 7.04 -2.14
N PHE A 973 -48.25 7.78 -3.15
CA PHE A 973 -46.95 8.44 -3.14
C PHE A 973 -47.15 9.95 -3.21
N ASN A 974 -46.60 10.69 -2.25
CA ASN A 974 -46.66 12.15 -2.23
C ASN A 974 -45.27 12.78 -2.28
N GLY A 975 -44.92 13.29 -3.46
CA GLY A 975 -43.69 14.00 -3.81
C GLY A 975 -43.74 15.52 -3.63
N ALA A 976 -44.88 16.10 -3.24
CA ALA A 976 -45.15 17.54 -3.44
C ALA A 976 -44.19 18.49 -2.71
N ALA A 977 -43.49 18.00 -1.68
CA ALA A 977 -42.50 18.76 -0.94
C ALA A 977 -41.16 18.92 -1.67
N GLU A 978 -40.84 18.06 -2.64
CA GLU A 978 -39.59 18.09 -3.40
C GLU A 978 -39.61 19.23 -4.43
N THR A 979 -38.60 20.10 -4.38
CA THR A 979 -38.58 21.36 -5.14
C THR A 979 -37.53 21.40 -6.24
N ASP A 980 -36.47 20.61 -6.13
CA ASP A 980 -35.37 20.62 -7.10
C ASP A 980 -34.92 19.22 -7.58
N GLY A 981 -35.52 18.14 -7.06
CA GLY A 981 -35.48 16.80 -7.67
C GLY A 981 -36.72 16.45 -8.49
N SER A 982 -36.66 15.32 -9.20
CA SER A 982 -37.76 14.75 -10.00
C SER A 982 -38.03 13.28 -9.66
N PHE A 983 -39.20 12.77 -10.05
CA PHE A 983 -39.63 11.39 -9.82
C PHE A 983 -39.92 10.67 -11.13
N LEU A 984 -39.51 9.41 -11.22
CA LEU A 984 -39.93 8.48 -12.28
C LEU A 984 -40.60 7.26 -11.65
N THR A 985 -41.92 7.20 -11.73
CA THR A 985 -42.74 6.18 -11.09
C THR A 985 -43.12 5.05 -12.05
N PHE A 986 -43.14 3.81 -11.57
CA PHE A 986 -43.55 2.62 -12.33
C PHE A 986 -44.76 1.96 -11.64
N GLY A 987 -45.94 2.16 -12.25
CA GLY A 987 -47.27 1.88 -11.72
C GLY A 987 -47.69 0.40 -11.66
N GLY A 988 -48.45 0.05 -10.62
CA GLY A 988 -48.98 -1.28 -10.33
C GLY A 988 -50.34 -1.57 -11.00
N LEU A 989 -51.02 -2.62 -10.55
CA LEU A 989 -52.43 -2.93 -10.89
C LEU A 989 -53.42 -2.43 -9.82
N GLY A 990 -52.93 -1.69 -8.83
CA GLY A 990 -53.70 -1.16 -7.70
C GLY A 990 -54.58 0.02 -8.10
N ASN A 991 -55.21 0.65 -7.11
CA ASN A 991 -55.75 2.00 -7.27
C ASN A 991 -54.73 2.97 -6.68
N ASP A 992 -53.94 3.58 -7.55
CA ASP A 992 -52.74 4.32 -7.18
C ASP A 992 -52.99 5.83 -7.18
N VAL A 993 -52.45 6.53 -6.17
CA VAL A 993 -52.52 7.99 -6.04
C VAL A 993 -51.11 8.53 -5.99
N LEU A 994 -50.68 9.20 -7.06
CA LEU A 994 -49.30 9.65 -7.24
C LEU A 994 -49.27 11.16 -7.39
N THR A 995 -48.53 11.81 -6.52
CA THR A 995 -48.23 13.23 -6.58
C THR A 995 -46.74 13.41 -6.83
N GLY A 996 -46.39 14.14 -7.89
CA GLY A 996 -45.03 14.54 -8.23
C GLY A 996 -44.49 15.66 -7.33
N GLY A 997 -43.38 16.26 -7.72
CA GLY A 997 -42.72 17.41 -7.10
C GLY A 997 -42.89 18.70 -7.92
N GLN A 998 -41.99 19.66 -7.73
CA GLN A 998 -42.02 20.93 -8.48
C GLN A 998 -41.21 20.91 -9.79
N GLN A 999 -40.55 19.79 -10.11
CA GLN A 999 -39.92 19.54 -11.40
C GLN A 999 -40.80 18.69 -12.30
N SER A 1000 -40.36 18.43 -13.53
CA SER A 1000 -41.07 17.55 -14.46
C SER A 1000 -40.89 16.07 -14.09
N ASP A 1001 -42.00 15.41 -13.76
CA ASP A 1001 -42.05 14.03 -13.31
C ASP A 1001 -42.60 13.07 -14.38
N GLY A 1002 -42.29 11.78 -14.21
CA GLY A 1002 -42.77 10.70 -15.06
C GLY A 1002 -43.62 9.68 -14.30
N PHE A 1003 -44.77 9.33 -14.87
CA PHE A 1003 -45.69 8.31 -14.37
C PHE A 1003 -45.89 7.22 -15.41
N PHE A 1004 -45.21 6.08 -15.25
CA PHE A 1004 -45.21 5.02 -16.24
C PHE A 1004 -46.03 3.80 -15.82
N PHE A 1005 -47.02 3.44 -16.64
CA PHE A 1005 -47.84 2.24 -16.48
C PHE A 1005 -47.57 1.27 -17.63
N GLY A 1006 -46.78 0.24 -17.32
CA GLY A 1006 -46.30 -0.75 -18.28
C GLY A 1006 -47.34 -1.77 -18.76
N ALA A 1007 -46.87 -2.79 -19.48
CA ALA A 1007 -47.70 -3.82 -20.11
C ALA A 1007 -48.68 -4.49 -19.15
N GLY A 1008 -49.90 -4.76 -19.65
CA GLY A 1008 -50.96 -5.46 -18.93
C GLY A 1008 -52.21 -4.64 -18.60
N GLY A 1009 -52.31 -3.40 -19.08
CA GLY A 1009 -53.48 -2.54 -18.82
C GLY A 1009 -53.49 -2.07 -17.36
N ARG A 1010 -52.37 -1.50 -16.93
CA ARG A 1010 -52.09 -1.18 -15.52
C ARG A 1010 -52.79 0.07 -15.04
N PHE A 1011 -52.93 1.08 -15.90
CA PHE A 1011 -53.68 2.29 -15.59
C PHE A 1011 -55.18 1.99 -15.66
N GLY A 1012 -55.91 2.30 -14.60
CA GLY A 1012 -57.33 2.06 -14.44
C GLY A 1012 -58.11 3.26 -13.90
N ALA A 1013 -59.43 3.09 -13.76
CA ALA A 1013 -60.34 4.15 -13.30
C ALA A 1013 -60.14 4.56 -11.83
N GLY A 1014 -59.36 3.81 -11.06
CA GLY A 1014 -59.01 4.11 -9.68
C GLY A 1014 -57.82 5.04 -9.53
N ASP A 1015 -56.97 5.13 -10.56
CA ASP A 1015 -55.68 5.82 -10.50
C ASP A 1015 -55.85 7.33 -10.61
N ARG A 1016 -54.96 8.05 -9.92
CA ARG A 1016 -54.91 9.52 -9.88
C ARG A 1016 -53.48 9.99 -9.91
N LEU A 1017 -53.20 10.94 -10.80
CA LEU A 1017 -51.89 11.56 -11.00
C LEU A 1017 -52.01 13.08 -10.82
N ASP A 1018 -51.04 13.64 -10.12
CA ASP A 1018 -50.88 15.08 -9.93
C ASP A 1018 -49.40 15.45 -10.15
N GLY A 1019 -49.07 16.07 -11.28
CA GLY A 1019 -47.68 16.47 -11.60
C GLY A 1019 -47.24 17.79 -10.94
N GLN A 1020 -48.12 18.45 -10.18
CA GLN A 1020 -47.78 19.63 -9.39
C GLN A 1020 -47.19 20.81 -10.21
N GLY A 1021 -45.92 21.17 -9.99
CA GLY A 1021 -45.32 22.43 -10.45
C GLY A 1021 -44.41 22.30 -11.67
N GLY A 1022 -44.18 21.08 -12.16
CA GLY A 1022 -43.37 20.82 -13.33
C GLY A 1022 -43.94 21.45 -14.60
N THR A 1023 -43.10 21.52 -15.63
CA THR A 1023 -43.50 22.12 -16.93
C THR A 1023 -43.79 21.06 -17.99
N LEU A 1024 -43.66 19.79 -17.64
CA LEU A 1024 -43.55 18.70 -18.60
C LEU A 1024 -43.76 17.33 -17.93
N ASP A 1025 -44.78 17.25 -17.08
CA ASP A 1025 -45.15 16.04 -16.37
C ASP A 1025 -45.80 15.04 -17.32
N GLN A 1026 -45.38 13.78 -17.25
CA GLN A 1026 -45.67 12.79 -18.29
C GLN A 1026 -46.36 11.54 -17.75
N LEU A 1027 -47.47 11.14 -18.37
CA LEU A 1027 -48.06 9.81 -18.23
C LEU A 1027 -47.62 8.92 -19.38
N GLY A 1028 -46.80 7.91 -19.12
CA GLY A 1028 -46.44 6.88 -20.09
C GLY A 1028 -47.34 5.65 -19.98
N LEU A 1029 -47.97 5.25 -21.09
CA LEU A 1029 -48.83 4.07 -21.16
C LEU A 1029 -48.24 3.04 -22.13
N GLN A 1030 -48.06 1.81 -21.66
CA GLN A 1030 -47.72 0.67 -22.52
C GLN A 1030 -48.74 -0.46 -22.28
N GLY A 1031 -49.64 -0.73 -23.21
CA GLY A 1031 -50.59 -1.85 -23.07
C GLY A 1031 -51.82 -1.72 -23.94
N LEU A 1032 -52.66 -2.77 -23.94
CA LEU A 1032 -53.91 -2.76 -24.69
C LEU A 1032 -54.98 -1.95 -23.93
N TYR A 1033 -55.22 -0.71 -24.36
CA TYR A 1033 -56.22 0.19 -23.79
C TYR A 1033 -57.32 0.48 -24.80
N SER A 1034 -57.89 -0.54 -25.42
CA SER A 1034 -58.96 -0.40 -26.42
C SER A 1034 -60.11 -1.37 -26.17
N GLY A 1035 -61.27 -1.08 -26.76
CA GLY A 1035 -62.47 -1.91 -26.60
C GLY A 1035 -62.95 -1.91 -25.14
N ALA A 1036 -63.02 -3.09 -24.50
CA ALA A 1036 -63.47 -3.20 -23.11
C ALA A 1036 -62.47 -2.61 -22.09
N SER A 1037 -61.23 -2.33 -22.52
CA SER A 1037 -60.15 -1.75 -21.71
C SER A 1037 -59.83 -0.31 -22.08
N ALA A 1038 -60.70 0.37 -22.84
CA ALA A 1038 -60.57 1.79 -23.17
C ALA A 1038 -60.49 2.64 -21.89
N ILE A 1039 -59.69 3.71 -21.93
CA ILE A 1039 -59.56 4.65 -20.82
C ILE A 1039 -60.53 5.81 -21.03
N VAL A 1040 -61.39 6.03 -20.03
CA VAL A 1040 -62.19 7.24 -19.92
C VAL A 1040 -61.71 7.98 -18.68
N PHE A 1041 -60.95 9.06 -18.88
CA PHE A 1041 -60.40 9.83 -17.78
C PHE A 1041 -61.51 10.57 -17.03
N GLY A 1042 -61.51 10.45 -15.71
CA GLY A 1042 -62.34 11.26 -14.82
C GLY A 1042 -61.76 12.66 -14.60
N ALA A 1043 -62.59 13.61 -14.19
CA ALA A 1043 -62.25 15.03 -14.02
C ALA A 1043 -61.03 15.33 -13.13
N SER A 1044 -60.62 14.41 -12.25
CA SER A 1044 -59.48 14.58 -11.35
C SER A 1044 -58.48 13.43 -11.41
N GLN A 1045 -58.52 12.61 -12.47
CA GLN A 1045 -57.55 11.53 -12.63
C GLN A 1045 -56.19 12.04 -13.10
N LEU A 1046 -56.17 13.12 -13.85
CA LEU A 1046 -54.95 13.82 -14.26
C LEU A 1046 -55.09 15.28 -13.82
N THR A 1047 -54.13 15.76 -13.04
CA THR A 1047 -54.00 17.16 -12.61
C THR A 1047 -52.56 17.58 -12.88
N SER A 1048 -52.32 18.74 -13.50
CA SER A 1048 -50.96 19.20 -13.86
C SER A 1048 -50.13 18.12 -14.57
N VAL A 1049 -50.68 17.49 -15.60
CA VAL A 1049 -49.95 16.55 -16.46
C VAL A 1049 -49.98 17.11 -17.87
N GLU A 1050 -48.82 17.45 -18.42
CA GLU A 1050 -48.72 18.11 -19.72
C GLU A 1050 -48.57 17.13 -20.88
N MET A 1051 -48.25 15.86 -20.63
CA MET A 1051 -47.98 14.90 -21.69
C MET A 1051 -48.50 13.49 -21.38
N ILE A 1052 -49.10 12.85 -22.38
CA ILE A 1052 -49.37 11.41 -22.41
C ILE A 1052 -48.52 10.79 -23.53
N VAL A 1053 -47.70 9.81 -23.17
CA VAL A 1053 -46.82 9.09 -24.10
C VAL A 1053 -47.36 7.68 -24.30
N LEU A 1054 -47.68 7.34 -25.55
CA LEU A 1054 -48.20 6.03 -25.93
C LEU A 1054 -47.07 5.18 -26.48
N ILE A 1055 -46.80 4.06 -25.82
CA ILE A 1055 -45.64 3.24 -26.13
C ILE A 1055 -46.06 2.03 -26.97
N SER A 1056 -45.40 1.83 -28.11
CA SER A 1056 -45.63 0.66 -28.95
C SER A 1056 -45.39 -0.65 -28.19
N GLY A 1057 -46.16 -1.69 -28.48
CA GLY A 1057 -45.87 -3.06 -28.03
C GLY A 1057 -44.68 -3.71 -28.73
N GLY A 1058 -44.13 -3.04 -29.76
CA GLY A 1058 -42.82 -3.33 -30.34
C GLY A 1058 -41.67 -2.69 -29.57
N ASP A 1059 -41.95 -1.76 -28.66
CA ASP A 1059 -40.94 -1.12 -27.83
C ASP A 1059 -40.54 -2.05 -26.66
N THR A 1060 -39.34 -2.60 -26.76
CA THR A 1060 -38.80 -3.53 -25.76
C THR A 1060 -38.12 -2.85 -24.59
N ARG A 1061 -38.03 -1.51 -24.56
CA ARG A 1061 -37.34 -0.79 -23.48
C ARG A 1061 -37.99 -1.01 -22.11
N PHE A 1062 -39.28 -1.32 -22.08
CA PHE A 1062 -40.09 -1.41 -20.86
C PHE A 1062 -40.86 -2.74 -20.70
N GLY A 1063 -40.59 -3.75 -21.54
CA GLY A 1063 -41.25 -5.06 -21.46
C GLY A 1063 -40.88 -6.05 -22.57
N SER A 1064 -41.41 -7.28 -22.49
CA SER A 1064 -41.24 -8.29 -23.55
C SER A 1064 -42.05 -7.89 -24.79
N GLY A 1065 -41.38 -7.40 -25.83
CA GLY A 1065 -42.03 -7.01 -27.08
C GLY A 1065 -42.71 -8.17 -27.79
N GLY A 1066 -43.78 -7.88 -28.54
CA GLY A 1066 -44.33 -8.86 -29.50
C GLY A 1066 -45.81 -8.76 -29.86
N LEU A 1067 -46.65 -8.07 -29.10
CA LEU A 1067 -48.07 -7.84 -29.45
C LEU A 1067 -48.30 -6.38 -29.85
N GLY A 1068 -49.24 -6.10 -30.76
CA GLY A 1068 -49.70 -4.76 -31.07
C GLY A 1068 -50.57 -4.20 -29.93
N TYR A 1069 -50.29 -2.97 -29.48
CA TYR A 1069 -51.09 -2.27 -28.47
C TYR A 1069 -51.81 -1.07 -29.10
N SER A 1070 -53.15 -1.12 -29.09
CA SER A 1070 -54.01 0.00 -29.50
C SER A 1070 -54.59 0.72 -28.30
N TYR A 1071 -54.81 2.03 -28.46
CA TYR A 1071 -55.17 2.98 -27.42
C TYR A 1071 -56.49 3.69 -27.78
N ASP A 1072 -57.44 3.68 -26.86
CA ASP A 1072 -58.72 4.40 -26.92
C ASP A 1072 -58.82 5.27 -25.66
N LEU A 1073 -58.63 6.57 -25.84
CA LEU A 1073 -58.50 7.55 -24.79
C LEU A 1073 -59.61 8.59 -24.92
N THR A 1074 -60.45 8.71 -23.89
CA THR A 1074 -61.45 9.77 -23.79
C THR A 1074 -61.10 10.70 -22.64
N MET A 1075 -60.93 11.98 -22.93
CA MET A 1075 -60.56 13.02 -21.96
C MET A 1075 -61.80 13.66 -21.31
N HIS A 1076 -61.61 14.26 -20.14
CA HIS A 1076 -62.58 15.13 -19.48
C HIS A 1076 -62.02 16.55 -19.36
N ASP A 1077 -62.89 17.56 -19.41
CA ASP A 1077 -62.61 19.00 -19.21
C ASP A 1077 -61.76 19.37 -17.96
N GLY A 1078 -61.63 18.45 -16.99
CA GLY A 1078 -60.84 18.71 -15.79
C GLY A 1078 -59.39 18.26 -15.91
N ASN A 1079 -59.03 17.56 -16.99
CA ASN A 1079 -57.71 16.98 -17.18
C ASN A 1079 -56.71 17.97 -17.77
N VAL A 1080 -57.20 19.00 -18.46
CA VAL A 1080 -56.38 20.13 -18.94
C VAL A 1080 -56.87 21.37 -18.20
N ALA A 1081 -55.95 22.10 -17.58
CA ALA A 1081 -56.33 23.35 -16.93
C ALA A 1081 -56.68 24.42 -17.97
N ALA A 1082 -57.57 25.36 -17.61
CA ALA A 1082 -57.97 26.45 -18.50
C ALA A 1082 -56.78 27.20 -19.11
N GLY A 1083 -56.71 27.24 -20.44
CA GLY A 1083 -55.63 27.85 -21.22
C GLY A 1083 -54.31 27.08 -21.23
N ALA A 1084 -54.23 25.93 -20.55
CA ALA A 1084 -53.08 25.03 -20.61
C ALA A 1084 -53.12 24.16 -21.87
N GLN A 1085 -52.05 23.41 -22.07
CA GLN A 1085 -51.88 22.52 -23.21
C GLN A 1085 -51.49 21.12 -22.72
N MET A 1086 -52.12 20.09 -23.29
CA MET A 1086 -51.69 18.70 -23.12
C MET A 1086 -51.23 18.12 -24.45
N GLN A 1087 -50.14 17.36 -24.44
CA GLN A 1087 -49.62 16.65 -25.61
C GLN A 1087 -49.92 15.15 -25.52
N ILE A 1088 -50.30 14.54 -26.64
CA ILE A 1088 -50.50 13.10 -26.78
C ILE A 1088 -49.51 12.59 -27.84
N GLN A 1089 -48.58 11.73 -27.45
CA GLN A 1089 -47.47 11.26 -28.27
C GLN A 1089 -47.69 9.80 -28.72
N GLY A 1090 -48.27 9.59 -29.90
CA GLY A 1090 -48.47 8.29 -30.56
C GLY A 1090 -47.57 8.04 -31.77
N ASN A 1091 -46.62 8.93 -32.06
CA ASN A 1091 -45.74 8.89 -33.24
C ASN A 1091 -44.83 7.64 -33.34
N VAL A 1092 -44.72 6.85 -32.26
CA VAL A 1092 -43.95 5.59 -32.23
C VAL A 1092 -44.82 4.35 -32.48
N LEU A 1093 -46.14 4.50 -32.61
CA LEU A 1093 -47.07 3.41 -32.83
C LEU A 1093 -46.95 2.85 -34.25
N ARG A 1094 -46.99 1.52 -34.36
CA ARG A 1094 -46.84 0.78 -35.62
C ARG A 1094 -48.15 0.72 -36.41
N ALA A 1095 -48.10 0.23 -37.64
CA ALA A 1095 -49.26 0.13 -38.52
C ALA A 1095 -50.39 -0.79 -38.01
N ASP A 1096 -50.11 -1.66 -37.02
CA ASP A 1096 -51.09 -2.50 -36.34
C ASP A 1096 -51.55 -1.95 -34.97
N GLU A 1097 -51.17 -0.72 -34.63
CA GLU A 1097 -51.38 -0.08 -33.32
C GLU A 1097 -52.11 1.25 -33.48
N MET A 1098 -53.42 1.22 -33.27
CA MET A 1098 -54.31 2.34 -33.54
C MET A 1098 -54.48 3.24 -32.31
N LEU A 1099 -54.48 4.55 -32.52
CA LEU A 1099 -54.91 5.57 -31.58
C LEU A 1099 -56.31 6.08 -31.93
N ILE A 1100 -57.23 5.91 -30.99
CA ILE A 1100 -58.51 6.62 -30.94
C ILE A 1100 -58.39 7.62 -29.78
N PHE A 1101 -58.33 8.91 -30.10
CA PHE A 1101 -58.28 10.00 -29.13
C PHE A 1101 -59.55 10.83 -29.21
N ASN A 1102 -60.21 11.02 -28.08
CA ASN A 1102 -61.42 11.83 -27.95
C ASN A 1102 -61.25 12.92 -26.89
N GLY A 1103 -60.89 14.11 -27.33
CA GLY A 1103 -60.79 15.33 -26.54
C GLY A 1103 -62.08 16.17 -26.48
N SER A 1104 -63.18 15.72 -27.07
CA SER A 1104 -64.36 16.57 -27.35
C SER A 1104 -65.06 17.17 -26.13
N ALA A 1105 -64.77 16.65 -24.93
CA ALA A 1105 -65.30 17.18 -23.67
C ALA A 1105 -64.55 18.41 -23.16
N GLU A 1106 -63.35 18.69 -23.66
CA GLU A 1106 -62.50 19.81 -23.24
C GLU A 1106 -63.04 21.14 -23.79
N THR A 1107 -63.17 22.16 -22.93
CA THR A 1107 -63.84 23.42 -23.27
C THR A 1107 -62.99 24.68 -23.18
N ASP A 1108 -61.83 24.64 -22.50
CA ASP A 1108 -60.98 25.83 -22.33
C ASP A 1108 -59.46 25.58 -22.34
N GLY A 1109 -59.01 24.32 -22.40
CA GLY A 1109 -57.63 23.91 -22.72
C GLY A 1109 -57.35 23.81 -24.23
N ARG A 1110 -56.24 23.16 -24.59
CA ARG A 1110 -55.94 22.73 -25.97
C ARG A 1110 -55.08 21.46 -26.00
N PHE A 1111 -55.10 20.74 -27.11
CA PHE A 1111 -54.32 19.53 -27.35
C PHE A 1111 -53.31 19.66 -28.48
N ILE A 1112 -52.18 18.95 -28.34
CA ILE A 1112 -51.32 18.58 -29.47
C ILE A 1112 -51.30 17.05 -29.53
N VAL A 1113 -51.86 16.47 -30.58
CA VAL A 1113 -52.03 15.02 -30.72
C VAL A 1113 -51.24 14.53 -31.91
N TYR A 1114 -50.36 13.57 -31.68
CA TYR A 1114 -49.62 12.85 -32.71
C TYR A 1114 -50.13 11.40 -32.76
N GLY A 1115 -50.71 11.00 -33.89
CA GLY A 1115 -50.98 9.61 -34.24
C GLY A 1115 -49.72 8.87 -34.68
N GLY A 1116 -49.91 7.64 -35.12
CA GLY A 1116 -48.89 6.67 -35.49
C GLY A 1116 -48.90 6.31 -36.97
N ALA A 1117 -48.65 5.03 -37.25
CA ALA A 1117 -48.65 4.50 -38.62
C ALA A 1117 -49.92 3.70 -38.98
N ALA A 1118 -50.88 3.63 -38.05
CA ALA A 1118 -52.15 2.93 -38.21
C ALA A 1118 -53.25 3.87 -38.72
N HIS A 1119 -54.49 3.39 -38.79
CA HIS A 1119 -55.65 4.22 -39.14
C HIS A 1119 -56.19 4.89 -37.87
N ASP A 1120 -55.76 6.10 -37.59
CA ASP A 1120 -56.05 6.78 -36.33
C ASP A 1120 -57.30 7.67 -36.40
N ALA A 1121 -57.96 7.86 -35.26
CA ALA A 1121 -59.12 8.73 -35.11
C ALA A 1121 -58.84 9.77 -34.01
N LEU A 1122 -58.62 11.02 -34.40
CA LEU A 1122 -58.18 12.09 -33.53
C LEU A 1122 -59.27 13.18 -33.48
N ILE A 1123 -59.88 13.33 -32.32
CA ILE A 1123 -60.86 14.39 -32.05
C ILE A 1123 -60.27 15.32 -30.99
N GLY A 1124 -60.09 16.59 -31.34
CA GLY A 1124 -59.72 17.66 -30.42
C GLY A 1124 -60.88 18.05 -29.50
N GLY A 1125 -60.93 19.31 -29.06
CA GLY A 1125 -61.95 19.86 -28.18
C GLY A 1125 -62.28 21.29 -28.55
N ALA A 1126 -62.53 22.12 -27.54
CA ALA A 1126 -62.36 23.55 -27.70
C ALA A 1126 -60.89 23.93 -27.48
N GLY A 1127 -60.47 25.07 -28.05
CA GLY A 1127 -59.09 25.51 -27.99
C GLY A 1127 -58.42 25.47 -29.37
N ALA A 1128 -57.20 25.98 -29.49
CA ALA A 1128 -56.46 25.90 -30.76
C ALA A 1128 -55.64 24.62 -30.79
N ASP A 1129 -56.24 23.55 -31.29
CA ASP A 1129 -55.67 22.20 -31.27
C ASP A 1129 -54.71 21.96 -32.43
N THR A 1130 -53.78 21.03 -32.27
CA THR A 1130 -52.90 20.55 -33.34
C THR A 1130 -53.00 19.04 -33.44
N LEU A 1131 -53.57 18.52 -34.52
CA LEU A 1131 -53.79 17.09 -34.75
C LEU A 1131 -52.93 16.64 -35.93
N VAL A 1132 -52.09 15.63 -35.71
CA VAL A 1132 -51.20 15.04 -36.70
C VAL A 1132 -51.51 13.55 -36.80
N GLY A 1133 -52.06 13.09 -37.93
CA GLY A 1133 -52.46 11.69 -38.16
C GLY A 1133 -51.24 10.77 -38.24
N GLY A 1134 -50.36 11.02 -39.21
CA GLY A 1134 -49.12 10.28 -39.37
C GLY A 1134 -49.10 9.52 -40.69
N ALA A 1135 -48.94 8.20 -40.64
CA ALA A 1135 -49.15 7.34 -41.80
C ALA A 1135 -50.41 6.51 -41.58
N GLY A 1136 -51.15 6.22 -42.64
CA GLY A 1136 -52.46 5.60 -42.55
C GLY A 1136 -53.56 6.50 -43.08
N SER A 1137 -54.74 5.93 -43.26
CA SER A 1137 -55.95 6.72 -43.50
C SER A 1137 -56.54 7.17 -42.17
N ASP A 1138 -56.24 8.41 -41.80
CA ASP A 1138 -56.62 8.96 -40.49
C ASP A 1138 -57.89 9.81 -40.57
N THR A 1139 -58.63 9.90 -39.47
CA THR A 1139 -59.78 10.80 -39.29
C THR A 1139 -59.44 11.87 -38.27
N LEU A 1140 -59.48 13.14 -38.67
CA LEU A 1140 -59.12 14.29 -37.84
C LEU A 1140 -60.32 15.24 -37.71
N ARG A 1141 -60.68 15.58 -36.47
CA ARG A 1141 -61.70 16.59 -36.15
C ARG A 1141 -61.12 17.58 -35.14
N GLY A 1142 -60.93 18.83 -35.55
CA GLY A 1142 -60.37 19.89 -34.69
C GLY A 1142 -61.29 20.23 -33.52
N GLY A 1143 -62.52 20.64 -33.82
CA GLY A 1143 -63.49 21.08 -32.83
C GLY A 1143 -63.66 22.59 -32.88
N LEU A 1144 -63.82 23.24 -31.72
CA LEU A 1144 -64.01 24.69 -31.66
C LEU A 1144 -62.66 25.40 -31.47
N GLY A 1145 -62.20 26.14 -32.46
CA GLY A 1145 -60.95 26.87 -32.27
C GLY A 1145 -60.31 27.32 -33.55
N ALA A 1146 -58.99 27.52 -33.50
CA ALA A 1146 -58.20 27.77 -34.69
C ALA A 1146 -57.20 26.62 -34.80
N ASP A 1147 -57.65 25.53 -35.40
CA ASP A 1147 -56.97 24.25 -35.30
C ASP A 1147 -55.98 24.05 -36.44
N VAL A 1148 -54.96 23.21 -36.20
CA VAL A 1148 -53.97 22.80 -37.20
C VAL A 1148 -54.11 21.30 -37.40
N LEU A 1149 -54.56 20.90 -38.59
CA LEU A 1149 -54.82 19.50 -38.94
C LEU A 1149 -53.83 19.05 -40.00
N ARG A 1150 -53.14 17.94 -39.77
CA ARG A 1150 -52.19 17.35 -40.72
C ARG A 1150 -52.42 15.84 -40.78
N GLY A 1151 -53.06 15.36 -41.84
CA GLY A 1151 -53.31 13.93 -42.03
C GLY A 1151 -52.03 13.12 -42.23
N GLY A 1152 -51.16 13.56 -43.13
CA GLY A 1152 -49.91 12.85 -43.46
C GLY A 1152 -50.07 11.86 -44.61
N GLU A 1153 -49.38 10.71 -44.57
CA GLU A 1153 -49.41 9.73 -45.66
C GLU A 1153 -50.67 8.87 -45.61
N GLY A 1154 -51.48 8.84 -46.67
CA GLY A 1154 -52.66 7.98 -46.77
C GLY A 1154 -53.86 8.76 -47.27
N ASN A 1155 -55.06 8.15 -47.21
CA ASN A 1155 -56.30 8.82 -47.60
C ASN A 1155 -56.97 9.35 -46.33
N ASN A 1156 -56.76 10.61 -46.01
CA ASN A 1156 -57.19 11.20 -44.74
C ASN A 1156 -58.57 11.84 -44.84
N LEU A 1157 -59.31 11.85 -43.73
CA LEU A 1157 -60.61 12.46 -43.59
C LEU A 1157 -60.53 13.61 -42.58
N TYR A 1158 -60.81 14.83 -43.03
CA TYR A 1158 -60.92 16.02 -42.18
C TYR A 1158 -62.39 16.31 -41.96
N ASP A 1159 -62.87 16.10 -40.75
CA ASP A 1159 -64.29 16.05 -40.41
C ASP A 1159 -64.76 17.33 -39.69
N TYR A 1160 -65.92 17.85 -40.11
CA TYR A 1160 -66.52 19.09 -39.61
C TYR A 1160 -68.01 18.88 -39.31
N GLU A 1161 -68.41 19.03 -38.05
CA GLU A 1161 -69.80 18.82 -37.60
C GLU A 1161 -70.59 20.12 -37.48
N SER A 1162 -69.91 21.27 -37.41
CA SER A 1162 -70.56 22.58 -37.29
C SER A 1162 -69.84 23.67 -38.09
N VAL A 1163 -70.60 24.68 -38.54
CA VAL A 1163 -70.02 25.95 -39.01
C VAL A 1163 -69.31 26.72 -37.89
N LEU A 1164 -69.49 26.31 -36.62
CA LEU A 1164 -68.76 26.88 -35.49
C LEU A 1164 -67.32 26.42 -35.43
N ASP A 1165 -67.02 25.25 -35.99
CA ASP A 1165 -65.72 24.59 -35.87
C ASP A 1165 -64.62 25.44 -36.50
N SER A 1166 -64.91 26.09 -37.64
CA SER A 1166 -63.93 26.89 -38.37
C SER A 1166 -64.50 28.17 -38.96
N ARG A 1167 -64.10 29.33 -38.41
CA ARG A 1167 -64.64 30.65 -38.77
C ARG A 1167 -63.53 31.61 -39.17
N ALA A 1168 -63.88 32.69 -39.87
CA ALA A 1168 -62.88 33.68 -40.31
C ALA A 1168 -61.97 34.26 -39.18
N GLY A 1169 -62.41 34.26 -37.92
CA GLY A 1169 -61.63 34.73 -36.76
C GLY A 1169 -60.89 33.62 -35.99
N SER A 1170 -61.25 32.36 -36.23
CA SER A 1170 -60.68 31.15 -35.63
C SER A 1170 -60.68 30.08 -36.73
N MET A 1171 -59.83 30.33 -37.72
CA MET A 1171 -59.82 29.60 -38.99
C MET A 1171 -58.86 28.43 -38.88
N ASP A 1172 -59.37 27.25 -39.13
CA ASP A 1172 -58.56 26.04 -39.16
C ASP A 1172 -57.64 25.99 -40.36
N GLN A 1173 -56.55 25.27 -40.19
CA GLN A 1173 -55.50 25.07 -41.16
C GLN A 1173 -55.29 23.58 -41.38
N ILE A 1174 -55.72 23.10 -42.54
CA ILE A 1174 -55.34 21.79 -43.05
C ILE A 1174 -53.99 21.94 -43.76
N LEU A 1175 -52.98 21.20 -43.31
CA LEU A 1175 -51.63 21.19 -43.87
C LEU A 1175 -51.34 19.85 -44.55
N GLU A 1176 -50.54 19.90 -45.61
CA GLU A 1176 -50.10 18.73 -46.37
C GLU A 1176 -51.23 17.94 -47.05
N PHE A 1177 -52.32 18.63 -47.44
CA PHE A 1177 -53.47 18.03 -48.13
C PHE A 1177 -53.07 17.37 -49.46
N SER A 1178 -53.49 16.13 -49.66
CA SER A 1178 -53.16 15.26 -50.79
C SER A 1178 -54.40 14.97 -51.67
N MET A 1179 -54.19 14.45 -52.90
CA MET A 1179 -55.30 14.23 -53.86
C MET A 1179 -56.36 13.21 -53.39
N ASP A 1180 -55.96 12.27 -52.54
CA ASP A 1180 -56.84 11.21 -52.05
C ASP A 1180 -57.49 11.53 -50.70
N ASP A 1181 -57.13 12.67 -50.11
CA ASP A 1181 -57.76 13.19 -48.89
C ASP A 1181 -59.19 13.70 -49.17
N ARG A 1182 -59.99 13.79 -48.11
CA ARG A 1182 -61.37 14.28 -48.14
C ARG A 1182 -61.67 15.22 -46.99
N ILE A 1183 -62.44 16.27 -47.27
CA ILE A 1183 -63.05 17.13 -46.25
C ILE A 1183 -64.52 16.75 -46.14
N ASP A 1184 -64.95 16.27 -44.97
CA ASP A 1184 -66.35 15.92 -44.70
C ASP A 1184 -67.10 17.12 -44.14
N LEU A 1185 -68.13 17.55 -44.85
CA LEU A 1185 -69.07 18.60 -44.46
C LEU A 1185 -70.50 18.08 -44.37
N SER A 1186 -70.72 16.77 -44.56
CA SER A 1186 -72.04 16.17 -44.73
C SER A 1186 -72.90 16.19 -43.46
N THR A 1187 -72.26 16.36 -42.30
CA THR A 1187 -72.88 16.55 -40.99
C THR A 1187 -73.38 17.97 -40.74
N ILE A 1188 -72.89 18.96 -41.51
CA ILE A 1188 -73.35 20.34 -41.40
C ILE A 1188 -74.61 20.52 -42.24
N ASP A 1189 -75.66 21.06 -41.62
CA ASP A 1189 -76.85 21.46 -42.36
C ASP A 1189 -76.54 22.65 -43.29
N ALA A 1190 -76.54 22.36 -44.60
CA ALA A 1190 -76.12 23.32 -45.61
C ALA A 1190 -77.07 24.52 -45.76
N ASP A 1191 -78.35 24.42 -45.37
CA ASP A 1191 -79.30 25.56 -45.43
C ASP A 1191 -80.08 25.70 -44.11
N ALA A 1192 -79.57 26.55 -43.23
CA ALA A 1192 -80.14 26.81 -41.91
C ALA A 1192 -81.58 27.39 -41.94
N ASN A 1193 -82.09 27.77 -43.11
CA ASN A 1193 -83.44 28.31 -43.29
C ASN A 1193 -84.48 27.23 -43.62
N LEU A 1194 -84.05 26.01 -43.92
CA LEU A 1194 -84.89 24.87 -44.26
C LEU A 1194 -84.89 23.85 -43.10
N SER A 1195 -85.82 22.90 -43.15
CA SER A 1195 -85.98 21.89 -42.09
C SER A 1195 -85.46 20.54 -42.54
N GLY A 1196 -84.63 19.89 -41.72
CA GLY A 1196 -83.92 18.64 -42.04
C GLY A 1196 -82.47 18.94 -42.42
N GLU A 1197 -81.66 17.92 -42.66
CA GLU A 1197 -80.25 18.11 -43.08
C GLU A 1197 -80.18 18.29 -44.61
N GLN A 1198 -79.61 19.40 -45.07
CA GLN A 1198 -79.34 19.67 -46.49
C GLN A 1198 -77.89 19.42 -46.83
N ALA A 1199 -77.64 18.90 -48.03
CA ALA A 1199 -76.30 18.72 -48.59
C ALA A 1199 -75.79 20.00 -49.27
N PHE A 1200 -74.48 20.22 -49.23
CA PHE A 1200 -73.85 21.35 -49.90
C PHE A 1200 -73.77 21.17 -51.41
N ALA A 1201 -73.87 22.28 -52.16
CA ALA A 1201 -73.59 22.33 -53.58
C ALA A 1201 -72.22 22.98 -53.84
N PHE A 1202 -71.29 22.23 -54.43
CA PHE A 1202 -69.99 22.76 -54.85
C PHE A 1202 -70.10 23.65 -56.11
N ILE A 1203 -69.74 24.93 -55.99
CA ILE A 1203 -69.87 25.94 -57.06
C ILE A 1203 -68.52 26.35 -57.68
N GLY A 1204 -67.42 25.66 -57.37
CA GLY A 1204 -66.08 26.02 -57.82
C GLY A 1204 -65.58 27.31 -57.14
N SER A 1205 -65.18 28.31 -57.92
CA SER A 1205 -64.70 29.61 -57.40
C SER A 1205 -65.71 30.76 -57.56
N ALA A 1206 -66.95 30.45 -57.93
CA ALA A 1206 -68.01 31.44 -58.09
C ALA A 1206 -68.37 32.11 -56.76
N ALA A 1207 -68.89 33.34 -56.82
CA ALA A 1207 -69.44 34.02 -55.64
C ALA A 1207 -70.72 33.32 -55.17
N PHE A 1208 -70.96 33.31 -53.85
CA PHE A 1208 -72.20 32.77 -53.28
C PHE A 1208 -73.43 33.52 -53.81
N SER A 1209 -74.49 32.77 -54.06
CA SER A 1209 -75.74 33.26 -54.66
C SER A 1209 -77.00 32.74 -53.95
N ALA A 1210 -76.86 31.75 -53.06
CA ALA A 1210 -77.89 31.19 -52.20
C ALA A 1210 -77.21 30.43 -51.05
N ALA A 1211 -77.97 30.13 -49.98
CA ALA A 1211 -77.57 29.20 -48.93
C ALA A 1211 -77.26 27.80 -49.51
N GLY A 1212 -76.50 26.99 -48.77
CA GLY A 1212 -76.13 25.63 -49.16
C GLY A 1212 -75.03 25.55 -50.19
N GLN A 1213 -74.21 26.58 -50.34
CA GLN A 1213 -73.13 26.63 -51.33
C GLN A 1213 -71.77 26.53 -50.67
N VAL A 1214 -70.89 25.69 -51.23
CA VAL A 1214 -69.47 25.60 -50.88
C VAL A 1214 -68.61 25.98 -52.07
N ARG A 1215 -67.57 26.77 -51.83
CA ARG A 1215 -66.64 27.26 -52.85
C ARG A 1215 -65.19 27.13 -52.39
N VAL A 1216 -64.27 27.20 -53.34
CA VAL A 1216 -62.83 27.26 -53.10
C VAL A 1216 -62.21 28.47 -53.78
N THR A 1217 -61.35 29.18 -53.08
CA THR A 1217 -60.60 30.34 -53.60
C THR A 1217 -59.12 30.18 -53.26
N GLY A 1218 -58.20 30.48 -54.19
CA GLY A 1218 -56.77 30.24 -53.96
C GLY A 1218 -55.98 30.04 -55.25
N SER A 1219 -54.68 29.83 -55.12
CA SER A 1219 -53.78 29.52 -56.24
C SER A 1219 -52.49 28.86 -55.74
N GLY A 1220 -51.85 28.04 -56.58
CA GLY A 1220 -50.65 27.29 -56.19
C GLY A 1220 -51.01 26.17 -55.21
N ALA A 1221 -50.30 26.08 -54.09
CA ALA A 1221 -50.56 25.09 -53.03
C ALA A 1221 -51.51 25.60 -51.93
N ASN A 1222 -51.90 26.88 -51.94
CA ASN A 1222 -52.68 27.50 -50.87
C ASN A 1222 -54.11 27.80 -51.33
N TRP A 1223 -55.08 27.23 -50.63
CA TRP A 1223 -56.51 27.34 -50.89
C TRP A 1223 -57.28 27.75 -49.64
N THR A 1224 -58.45 28.32 -49.85
CA THR A 1224 -59.43 28.62 -48.81
C THR A 1224 -60.76 28.03 -49.23
N VAL A 1225 -61.26 27.06 -48.45
CA VAL A 1225 -62.60 26.49 -48.56
C VAL A 1225 -63.56 27.41 -47.80
N GLN A 1226 -64.70 27.71 -48.39
CA GLN A 1226 -65.69 28.61 -47.81
C GLN A 1226 -67.09 28.04 -48.04
N ALA A 1227 -67.95 28.04 -47.02
CA ALA A 1227 -69.35 27.65 -47.16
C ALA A 1227 -70.29 28.71 -46.58
N ASP A 1228 -71.44 28.92 -47.21
CA ASP A 1228 -72.50 29.86 -46.81
C ASP A 1228 -73.79 29.05 -46.55
N VAL A 1229 -74.24 29.04 -45.30
CA VAL A 1229 -75.42 28.28 -44.85
C VAL A 1229 -76.65 29.14 -44.63
N ASN A 1230 -76.49 30.46 -44.58
CA ASN A 1230 -77.58 31.39 -44.28
C ASN A 1230 -78.04 32.19 -45.52
N GLY A 1231 -77.24 32.21 -46.59
CA GLY A 1231 -77.51 32.82 -47.88
C GLY A 1231 -77.24 34.32 -47.97
N ASP A 1232 -76.51 34.91 -47.02
CA ASP A 1232 -76.16 36.34 -47.00
C ASP A 1232 -74.98 36.71 -47.91
N GLY A 1233 -74.34 35.71 -48.52
CA GLY A 1233 -73.19 35.86 -49.42
C GLY A 1233 -71.84 35.99 -48.70
N VAL A 1234 -71.82 35.85 -47.38
CA VAL A 1234 -70.63 35.78 -46.52
C VAL A 1234 -70.41 34.31 -46.14
N ALA A 1235 -69.14 33.91 -46.02
CA ALA A 1235 -68.83 32.55 -45.60
C ALA A 1235 -69.11 32.38 -44.09
N ASP A 1236 -69.92 31.39 -43.73
CA ASP A 1236 -70.17 30.97 -42.35
C ASP A 1236 -69.09 30.00 -41.84
N LEU A 1237 -68.56 29.16 -42.74
CA LEU A 1237 -67.42 28.25 -42.52
C LEU A 1237 -66.25 28.70 -43.41
N VAL A 1238 -65.04 28.78 -42.85
CA VAL A 1238 -63.82 29.12 -43.61
C VAL A 1238 -62.68 28.22 -43.16
N ILE A 1239 -62.07 27.45 -44.08
CA ILE A 1239 -60.94 26.55 -43.79
C ILE A 1239 -59.77 26.91 -44.71
N ALA A 1240 -58.57 27.05 -44.17
CA ALA A 1240 -57.35 27.18 -44.95
C ALA A 1240 -56.77 25.80 -45.28
N VAL A 1241 -56.42 25.57 -46.54
CA VAL A 1241 -55.88 24.29 -47.01
C VAL A 1241 -54.55 24.54 -47.72
N THR A 1242 -53.49 23.93 -47.21
CA THR A 1242 -52.15 23.91 -47.83
C THR A 1242 -51.86 22.51 -48.35
N GLN A 1243 -51.65 22.37 -49.64
CA GLN A 1243 -51.44 21.08 -50.30
C GLN A 1243 -49.98 20.62 -50.22
N ALA A 1244 -49.77 19.31 -50.11
CA ALA A 1244 -48.43 18.70 -50.19
C ALA A 1244 -47.80 18.86 -51.59
N SER A 1245 -48.62 18.79 -52.63
CA SER A 1245 -48.25 19.10 -54.02
C SER A 1245 -49.39 19.88 -54.68
N PRO A 1246 -49.12 20.94 -55.48
CA PRO A 1246 -50.19 21.76 -56.07
C PRO A 1246 -51.16 20.99 -56.99
N PHE A 1247 -52.46 21.06 -56.69
CA PHE A 1247 -53.55 20.64 -57.58
C PHE A 1247 -54.82 21.49 -57.38
N ALA A 1248 -55.76 21.44 -58.32
CA ALA A 1248 -57.02 22.20 -58.19
C ALA A 1248 -58.02 21.41 -57.34
N LEU A 1249 -58.50 22.02 -56.24
CA LEU A 1249 -59.59 21.45 -55.44
C LEU A 1249 -60.89 21.40 -56.26
N SER A 1250 -61.62 20.29 -56.16
CA SER A 1250 -62.87 20.02 -56.88
C SER A 1250 -63.92 19.37 -55.97
N GLY A 1251 -65.16 19.24 -56.46
CA GLY A 1251 -66.24 18.64 -55.68
C GLY A 1251 -66.00 17.18 -55.23
N SER A 1252 -65.05 16.45 -55.82
CA SER A 1252 -64.69 15.10 -55.37
C SER A 1252 -63.87 15.07 -54.09
N ASP A 1253 -63.24 16.20 -53.72
CA ASP A 1253 -62.38 16.31 -52.54
C ASP A 1253 -63.20 16.56 -51.26
N PHE A 1254 -64.53 16.65 -51.41
CA PHE A 1254 -65.48 16.88 -50.35
C PHE A 1254 -66.50 15.75 -50.24
N ILE A 1255 -66.94 15.47 -49.02
CA ILE A 1255 -68.17 14.74 -48.73
C ILE A 1255 -69.21 15.80 -48.34
N LEU A 1256 -70.29 15.91 -49.11
CA LEU A 1256 -71.21 17.07 -49.09
C LEU A 1256 -72.66 16.68 -48.79
#